data_AF-A0A194XVK9-F1
#
_entry.id   AF-A0A194XVK9-F1
#
_cell.length_a   1.000
_cell.length_b   1.000
_cell.length_c   1.000
_cell.angle_alpha   90.00
_cell.angle_beta   90.00
_cell.angle_gamma   90.00
#
_symmetry.space_group_name_H-M   'P 1'
#
loop_
_entity.id
_entity.type
_entity.pdbx_description
1 polymer ?
#
loop_
_entity_poly.entity_id
_entity_poly.type
_entity_poly.pdbx_seq_one_letter_code
_entity_poly.pdbx_strand_id
1 'polypeptide(L)'
;MFFGGIGDARNLLRTIIDVAEYDRRPHSQKKSYHFTIVDINTCAITRDMILFMMLDEFSGQEPKSDEALETLSTIFYIYIATLMPHCAFLYFDRMIDKAIQALESGSQPLKWLYLHEQDIPKYLRILKQWKGEALQVFTVTQVINKVTKQLGQFKDMLQGMAPPLPTGCEQDKSLYFSTAMLTPPEKIMQLHDQEMSKLLKKYQSNPRETVSELKKHAKQHWKFNTTLVDVGFYYSLVDKNEYDIGHDPFQARESFEDKTLPSQPLKPSRLYDYLSPFFQDVANAIKHLRGRIQVEAMLGDFVDTAESIRFGLYHDKDDTSPSSSIITTNSRPRDFPILYDRIHLSNVPDYMGGHLSTFLYAAPLLKPFESSTVESNCLRNTGAWDSVESFLAHYQLIADQTMLRQLTQIKVIFAGDPFWPMGNYTKYRLAGTSLHQPFGELLPRIAFNKWFYGLFFSLASPFNLDLDDWKCIVYSPLTLTIIFRLIAHLRLLGYPSHWLSECLIAIIEDKVTSTCRPPRSSPSSIAEVKKEHSLKKLCTAPFKVEMGTLARIFEPLLPFALTSEAIPADDDVYHYTFHLPSHEKNRENAAASAYLALGFWDIRFVPRLGIIALQHDLRALLDPSWGDEVDRDFQGPAYEKFREKGLFLWSTITWDGEKKEASAWMSKSFVDSLVENKFHCGLYRTDNWTSIVPVTTAENVRDAVKMGRKWNRSSNLSSPVQK
;
A
#
# COMPACT_ATOMS: atom_id res chain seq x y z
N MET A 1 -12.55 -13.35 -5.74
CA MET A 1 -11.12 -12.95 -5.74
C MET A 1 -10.99 -11.65 -4.98
N PHE A 2 -9.83 -11.37 -4.42
CA PHE A 2 -9.54 -10.13 -3.68
C PHE A 2 -8.42 -9.36 -4.40
N PHE A 3 -8.59 -8.06 -4.58
CA PHE A 3 -7.61 -7.16 -5.17
C PHE A 3 -7.26 -6.06 -4.17
N GLY A 4 -6.06 -6.10 -3.59
CA GLY A 4 -5.51 -5.02 -2.75
C GLY A 4 -4.65 -4.10 -3.60
N GLY A 5 -4.95 -2.80 -3.59
CA GLY A 5 -4.34 -1.83 -4.51
C GLY A 5 -4.89 -2.01 -5.92
N ILE A 6 -6.20 -1.78 -6.10
CA ILE A 6 -6.87 -2.00 -7.39
C ILE A 6 -6.34 -1.08 -8.50
N GLY A 7 -5.92 0.14 -8.15
CA GLY A 7 -5.36 1.09 -9.10
C GLY A 7 -6.34 1.46 -10.22
N ASP A 8 -6.04 1.04 -11.45
CA ASP A 8 -6.84 1.28 -12.66
C ASP A 8 -7.69 0.07 -13.08
N ALA A 9 -7.87 -0.88 -12.16
CA ALA A 9 -8.60 -2.12 -12.33
C ALA A 9 -8.14 -3.04 -13.48
N ARG A 10 -6.99 -2.82 -14.15
CA ARG A 10 -6.58 -3.64 -15.32
C ARG A 10 -6.59 -5.14 -15.03
N ASN A 11 -6.13 -5.53 -13.84
CA ASN A 11 -6.06 -6.92 -13.41
C ASN A 11 -7.46 -7.51 -13.12
N LEU A 12 -8.39 -6.72 -12.59
CA LEU A 12 -9.79 -7.13 -12.44
C LEU A 12 -10.46 -7.28 -13.81
N LEU A 13 -10.32 -6.28 -14.68
CA LEU A 13 -10.91 -6.29 -16.02
C LEU A 13 -10.40 -7.49 -16.83
N ARG A 14 -9.10 -7.78 -16.77
CA ARG A 14 -8.51 -8.96 -17.38
C ARG A 14 -9.06 -10.26 -16.78
N THR A 15 -9.18 -10.31 -15.46
CA THR A 15 -9.77 -11.46 -14.77
C THR A 15 -11.21 -11.72 -15.20
N ILE A 16 -12.02 -10.68 -15.39
CA ILE A 16 -13.40 -10.79 -15.89
C ILE A 16 -13.45 -11.43 -17.28
N ILE A 17 -12.50 -11.06 -18.16
CA ILE A 17 -12.35 -11.71 -19.48
C ILE A 17 -12.02 -13.20 -19.29
N ASP A 18 -10.99 -13.52 -18.51
CA ASP A 18 -10.51 -14.90 -18.33
C ASP A 18 -11.58 -15.83 -17.76
N VAL A 19 -12.35 -15.37 -16.76
CA VAL A 19 -13.45 -16.18 -16.20
C VAL A 19 -14.59 -16.34 -17.21
N ALA A 20 -14.89 -15.32 -18.03
CA ALA A 20 -15.91 -15.45 -19.08
C ALA A 20 -15.46 -16.43 -20.17
N GLU A 21 -14.19 -16.42 -20.58
CA GLU A 21 -13.67 -17.39 -21.54
C GLU A 21 -13.69 -18.81 -20.98
N TYR A 22 -13.36 -19.00 -19.70
CA TYR A 22 -13.52 -20.28 -19.03
C TYR A 22 -14.99 -20.74 -18.99
N ASP A 23 -15.91 -19.83 -18.66
CA ASP A 23 -17.35 -20.09 -18.59
C ASP A 23 -17.96 -20.42 -19.96
N ARG A 24 -17.37 -19.95 -21.07
CA ARG A 24 -17.79 -20.29 -22.44
C ARG A 24 -17.35 -21.68 -22.90
N ARG A 25 -16.38 -22.33 -22.24
CA ARG A 25 -15.88 -23.65 -22.68
C ARG A 25 -16.97 -24.72 -22.58
N PRO A 26 -17.02 -25.69 -23.52
CA PRO A 26 -17.94 -26.82 -23.42
C PRO A 26 -17.73 -27.56 -22.09
N HIS A 27 -18.83 -27.91 -21.40
CA HIS A 27 -18.83 -28.61 -20.11
C HIS A 27 -18.34 -27.79 -18.90
N SER A 28 -18.13 -26.47 -19.04
CA SER A 28 -17.91 -25.60 -17.88
C SER A 28 -19.20 -25.53 -17.04
N GLN A 29 -19.04 -25.55 -15.71
CA GLN A 29 -20.15 -25.25 -14.81
C GLN A 29 -20.28 -23.74 -14.69
N LYS A 30 -21.47 -23.20 -15.01
CA LYS A 30 -21.76 -21.78 -14.79
C LYS A 30 -21.71 -21.45 -13.31
N LYS A 31 -20.86 -20.51 -12.95
CA LYS A 31 -20.67 -20.03 -11.55
C LYS A 31 -21.05 -18.57 -11.41
N SER A 32 -21.23 -18.15 -10.17
CA SER A 32 -21.22 -16.75 -9.77
C SER A 32 -19.85 -16.37 -9.23
N TYR A 33 -19.42 -15.14 -9.50
CA TYR A 33 -18.09 -14.64 -9.23
C TYR A 33 -18.19 -13.37 -8.37
N HIS A 34 -17.53 -13.39 -7.21
CA HIS A 34 -17.41 -12.23 -6.34
C HIS A 34 -15.99 -11.69 -6.39
N PHE A 35 -15.85 -10.39 -6.57
CA PHE A 35 -14.60 -9.66 -6.55
C PHE A 35 -14.65 -8.61 -5.45
N THR A 36 -13.70 -8.63 -4.54
CA THR A 36 -13.52 -7.57 -3.54
C THR A 36 -12.33 -6.73 -3.98
N ILE A 37 -12.56 -5.44 -4.25
CA ILE A 37 -11.52 -4.47 -4.61
C ILE A 37 -11.28 -3.55 -3.42
N VAL A 38 -10.00 -3.31 -3.11
CA VAL A 38 -9.59 -2.52 -1.96
C VAL A 38 -8.55 -1.51 -2.39
N ASP A 39 -8.73 -0.25 -2.00
CA ASP A 39 -7.75 0.80 -2.22
C ASP A 39 -7.89 1.90 -1.17
N ILE A 40 -6.78 2.53 -0.80
CA ILE A 40 -6.79 3.73 0.06
C ILE A 40 -7.22 4.97 -0.73
N ASN A 41 -7.03 4.95 -2.05
CA ASN A 41 -7.27 6.07 -2.91
C ASN A 41 -8.73 6.10 -3.37
N THR A 42 -9.50 7.05 -2.82
CA THR A 42 -10.89 7.27 -3.23
C THR A 42 -11.02 7.63 -4.71
N CYS A 43 -10.04 8.35 -5.29
CA CYS A 43 -10.05 8.72 -6.70
C CYS A 43 -9.96 7.47 -7.61
N ALA A 44 -9.16 6.46 -7.23
CA ALA A 44 -9.01 5.21 -7.97
C ALA A 44 -10.36 4.46 -8.07
N ILE A 45 -10.99 4.17 -6.92
CA ILE A 45 -12.29 3.48 -6.88
C ILE A 45 -13.39 4.29 -7.60
N THR A 46 -13.40 5.62 -7.44
CA THR A 46 -14.39 6.49 -8.12
C THR A 46 -14.21 6.44 -9.64
N ARG A 47 -12.95 6.41 -10.12
CA ARG A 47 -12.63 6.33 -11.54
C ARG A 47 -13.05 4.98 -12.12
N ASP A 48 -12.75 3.90 -11.41
CA ASP A 48 -13.14 2.54 -11.78
C ASP A 48 -14.66 2.39 -11.84
N MET A 49 -15.39 2.94 -10.87
CA MET A 49 -16.87 3.00 -10.90
C MET A 49 -17.39 3.64 -12.18
N ILE A 50 -16.85 4.80 -12.58
CA ILE A 50 -17.25 5.50 -13.80
C ILE A 50 -16.91 4.66 -15.06
N LEU A 51 -15.73 4.04 -15.09
CA LEU A 51 -15.34 3.13 -16.17
C LEU A 51 -16.27 1.91 -16.26
N PHE A 52 -16.60 1.29 -15.13
CA PHE A 52 -17.53 0.17 -15.05
C PHE A 52 -18.91 0.55 -15.58
N MET A 53 -19.40 1.75 -15.28
CA MET A 53 -20.68 2.24 -15.80
C MET A 53 -20.66 2.38 -17.32
N MET A 54 -19.57 2.89 -17.89
CA MET A 54 -19.43 2.99 -19.34
C MET A 54 -19.28 1.62 -20.01
N LEU A 55 -18.56 0.69 -19.39
CA LEU A 55 -18.41 -0.67 -19.90
C LEU A 55 -19.74 -1.44 -19.86
N ASP A 56 -20.56 -1.26 -18.82
CA ASP A 56 -21.90 -1.85 -18.73
C ASP A 56 -22.84 -1.25 -19.80
N GLU A 57 -22.84 0.08 -19.98
CA GLU A 57 -23.61 0.76 -21.04
C GLU A 57 -23.16 0.27 -22.43
N PHE A 58 -21.85 0.22 -22.69
CA PHE A 58 -21.26 -0.27 -23.94
C PHE A 58 -21.65 -1.73 -24.24
N SER A 59 -21.73 -2.59 -23.20
CA SER A 59 -22.12 -4.00 -23.37
C SER A 59 -23.54 -4.19 -23.96
N GLY A 60 -24.40 -3.17 -23.80
CA GLY A 60 -25.77 -3.15 -24.30
C GLY A 60 -25.94 -2.53 -25.69
N GLN A 61 -24.94 -1.82 -26.21
CA GLN A 61 -25.03 -1.09 -27.47
C GLN A 61 -24.88 -2.00 -28.70
N GLU A 62 -25.36 -1.53 -29.85
CA GLU A 62 -25.22 -2.24 -31.12
C GLU A 62 -23.74 -2.19 -31.59
N PRO A 63 -23.13 -3.34 -31.91
CA PRO A 63 -21.75 -3.36 -32.38
C PRO A 63 -21.55 -2.46 -33.61
N LYS A 64 -20.50 -1.63 -33.58
CA LYS A 64 -20.11 -0.70 -34.66
C LYS A 64 -21.06 0.49 -34.89
N SER A 65 -22.04 0.73 -34.02
CA SER A 65 -22.82 1.98 -34.05
C SER A 65 -21.95 3.19 -33.72
N ASP A 66 -22.44 4.40 -34.03
CA ASP A 66 -21.74 5.64 -33.70
C ASP A 66 -21.67 5.86 -32.20
N GLU A 67 -22.75 5.52 -31.48
CA GLU A 67 -22.81 5.55 -30.02
C GLU A 67 -21.80 4.59 -29.40
N ALA A 68 -21.70 3.37 -29.93
CA ALA A 68 -20.72 2.38 -29.50
C ALA A 68 -19.29 2.89 -29.66
N LEU A 69 -18.99 3.53 -30.81
CA LEU A 69 -17.69 4.11 -31.07
C LEU A 69 -17.38 5.29 -30.13
N GLU A 70 -18.37 6.13 -29.82
CA GLU A 70 -18.25 7.25 -28.88
C GLU A 70 -17.96 6.78 -27.46
N THR A 71 -18.72 5.80 -26.96
CA THR A 71 -18.53 5.23 -25.62
C THR A 71 -17.14 4.59 -25.50
N LEU A 72 -16.75 3.76 -26.48
CA LEU A 72 -15.44 3.09 -26.48
C LEU A 72 -14.28 4.09 -26.59
N SER A 73 -14.42 5.14 -27.40
CA SER A 73 -13.45 6.23 -27.49
C SER A 73 -13.32 6.98 -26.16
N THR A 74 -14.44 7.24 -25.49
CA THR A 74 -14.44 7.92 -24.18
C THR A 74 -13.74 7.07 -23.12
N ILE A 75 -14.01 5.76 -23.08
CA ILE A 75 -13.31 4.80 -22.20
C ILE A 75 -11.80 4.89 -22.43
N PHE A 76 -11.35 4.83 -23.69
CA PHE A 76 -9.93 4.95 -24.04
C PHE A 76 -9.30 6.25 -23.49
N TYR A 77 -9.94 7.39 -23.71
CA TYR A 77 -9.41 8.69 -23.26
C TYR A 77 -9.35 8.81 -21.74
N ILE A 78 -10.40 8.37 -21.03
CA ILE A 78 -10.39 8.39 -19.57
C ILE A 78 -9.29 7.48 -19.04
N TYR A 79 -9.11 6.32 -19.65
CA TYR A 79 -8.20 5.30 -19.17
C TYR A 79 -6.71 5.66 -19.36
N ILE A 80 -6.32 6.15 -20.53
CA ILE A 80 -4.89 6.30 -20.87
C ILE A 80 -4.46 7.72 -21.26
N ALA A 81 -5.40 8.65 -21.49
CA ALA A 81 -5.03 9.97 -22.00
C ALA A 81 -5.01 11.06 -20.93
N THR A 82 -4.13 12.04 -21.12
CA THR A 82 -4.07 13.27 -20.30
C THR A 82 -5.02 14.35 -20.81
N LEU A 83 -5.19 14.42 -22.14
CA LEU A 83 -6.14 15.30 -22.82
C LEU A 83 -7.18 14.46 -23.56
N MET A 84 -8.41 14.96 -23.66
CA MET A 84 -9.49 14.32 -24.39
C MET A 84 -10.24 15.32 -25.28
N PRO A 85 -10.81 14.85 -26.43
CA PRO A 85 -11.70 15.65 -27.25
C PRO A 85 -12.93 16.12 -26.47
N HIS A 86 -13.54 17.23 -26.91
CA HIS A 86 -14.71 17.78 -26.24
C HIS A 86 -15.88 16.81 -26.14
N CYS A 87 -16.13 16.01 -27.19
CA CYS A 87 -17.22 15.03 -27.20
C CYS A 87 -17.03 13.94 -26.12
N ALA A 88 -15.80 13.46 -25.93
CA ALA A 88 -15.48 12.50 -24.87
C ALA A 88 -15.64 13.13 -23.48
N PHE A 89 -15.26 14.40 -23.32
CA PHE A 89 -15.47 15.14 -22.07
C PHE A 89 -16.96 15.31 -21.74
N LEU A 90 -17.79 15.67 -22.71
CA LEU A 90 -19.24 15.79 -22.50
C LEU A 90 -19.89 14.44 -22.14
N TYR A 91 -19.44 13.35 -22.79
CA TYR A 91 -19.89 12.01 -22.43
C TYR A 91 -19.50 11.67 -20.99
N PHE A 92 -18.24 11.88 -20.63
CA PHE A 92 -17.73 11.68 -19.26
C PHE A 92 -18.51 12.48 -18.22
N ASP A 93 -18.75 13.77 -18.49
CA ASP A 93 -19.49 14.67 -17.60
C ASP A 93 -20.91 14.16 -17.32
N ARG A 94 -21.61 13.67 -18.35
CA ARG A 94 -22.92 13.03 -18.23
C ARG A 94 -22.87 11.75 -17.41
N MET A 95 -21.79 10.96 -17.51
CA MET A 95 -21.64 9.75 -16.69
C MET A 95 -21.43 10.09 -15.22
N ILE A 96 -20.72 11.18 -14.91
CA ILE A 96 -20.64 11.70 -13.55
C ILE A 96 -22.04 12.07 -13.03
N ASP A 97 -22.85 12.77 -13.83
CA ASP A 97 -24.21 13.15 -13.40
C ASP A 97 -25.08 11.94 -13.09
N LYS A 98 -25.03 10.89 -13.93
CA LYS A 98 -25.72 9.62 -13.65
C LYS A 98 -25.24 9.00 -12.33
N ALA A 99 -23.94 9.02 -12.06
CA ALA A 99 -23.37 8.46 -10.84
C ALA A 99 -23.78 9.26 -9.60
N ILE A 100 -23.71 10.60 -9.65
CA ILE A 100 -24.17 11.49 -8.59
C ILE A 100 -25.65 11.24 -8.31
N GLN A 101 -26.49 11.22 -9.35
CA GLN A 101 -27.93 10.99 -9.21
C GLN A 101 -28.24 9.64 -8.53
N ALA A 102 -27.56 8.57 -8.95
CA ALA A 102 -27.74 7.25 -8.34
C ALA A 102 -27.39 7.28 -6.85
N LEU A 103 -26.20 7.79 -6.51
CA LEU A 103 -25.69 7.81 -5.14
C LEU A 103 -26.51 8.73 -4.22
N GLU A 104 -26.91 9.91 -4.68
CA GLU A 104 -27.74 10.84 -3.90
C GLU A 104 -29.16 10.31 -3.68
N SER A 105 -29.66 9.45 -4.58
CA SER A 105 -30.94 8.75 -4.40
C SER A 105 -30.87 7.53 -3.45
N GLY A 106 -29.68 7.23 -2.92
CA GLY A 106 -29.44 6.02 -2.10
C GLY A 106 -29.32 4.72 -2.92
N SER A 107 -29.21 4.82 -4.25
CA SER A 107 -29.06 3.68 -5.16
C SER A 107 -27.60 3.40 -5.50
N GLN A 108 -27.29 2.14 -5.79
CA GLN A 108 -26.00 1.77 -6.37
C GLN A 108 -25.95 2.17 -7.86
N PRO A 109 -24.83 2.69 -8.38
CA PRO A 109 -24.70 3.08 -9.80
C PRO A 109 -24.83 1.90 -10.78
N LEU A 110 -24.50 0.69 -10.34
CA LEU A 110 -24.61 -0.55 -11.10
C LEU A 110 -25.15 -1.67 -10.20
N LYS A 111 -25.95 -2.56 -10.78
CA LYS A 111 -26.51 -3.71 -10.03
C LYS A 111 -25.45 -4.68 -9.52
N TRP A 112 -24.34 -4.79 -10.23
CA TRP A 112 -23.23 -5.70 -9.89
C TRP A 112 -22.10 -5.01 -9.12
N LEU A 113 -22.24 -3.72 -8.79
CA LEU A 113 -21.27 -2.98 -7.97
C LEU A 113 -21.90 -2.66 -6.61
N TYR A 114 -21.18 -2.96 -5.53
CA TYR A 114 -21.58 -2.65 -4.17
C TYR A 114 -20.60 -1.65 -3.56
N LEU A 115 -21.09 -0.45 -3.30
CA LEU A 115 -20.42 0.62 -2.57
C LEU A 115 -20.99 0.70 -1.15
N HIS A 116 -20.11 0.71 -0.17
CA HIS A 116 -20.49 0.84 1.24
C HIS A 116 -21.03 2.25 1.53
N GLU A 117 -22.18 2.32 2.21
CA GLU A 117 -22.90 3.58 2.47
C GLU A 117 -22.04 4.64 3.16
N GLN A 118 -21.23 4.21 4.14
CA GLN A 118 -20.31 5.08 4.89
C GLN A 118 -19.29 5.81 3.99
N ASP A 119 -18.99 5.26 2.80
CA ASP A 119 -18.00 5.78 1.87
C ASP A 119 -18.63 6.57 0.71
N ILE A 120 -19.96 6.51 0.53
CA ILE A 120 -20.69 7.27 -0.49
C ILE A 120 -20.37 8.78 -0.46
N PRO A 121 -20.32 9.46 0.70
CA PRO A 121 -19.97 10.89 0.74
C PRO A 121 -18.58 11.20 0.17
N LYS A 122 -17.63 10.25 0.29
CA LYS A 122 -16.27 10.42 -0.23
C LYS A 122 -16.27 10.31 -1.76
N TYR A 123 -17.00 9.36 -2.34
CA TYR A 123 -17.17 9.26 -3.79
C TYR A 123 -17.88 10.48 -4.38
N LEU A 124 -18.97 10.94 -3.75
CA LEU A 124 -19.70 12.15 -4.16
C LEU A 124 -18.80 13.39 -4.16
N ARG A 125 -17.92 13.52 -3.16
CA ARG A 125 -16.93 14.61 -3.11
C ARG A 125 -16.00 14.59 -4.32
N ILE A 126 -15.43 13.43 -4.66
CA ILE A 126 -14.52 13.29 -5.81
C ILE A 126 -15.25 13.62 -7.12
N LEU A 127 -16.45 13.06 -7.33
CA LEU A 127 -17.27 13.33 -8.52
C LEU A 127 -17.55 14.84 -8.70
N LYS A 128 -17.93 15.52 -7.62
CA LYS A 128 -18.18 16.97 -7.62
C LYS A 128 -16.90 17.78 -7.85
N GLN A 129 -15.77 17.36 -7.29
CA GLN A 129 -14.46 17.97 -7.55
C GLN A 129 -14.04 17.84 -9.01
N TRP A 130 -14.25 16.69 -9.65
CA TRP A 130 -13.95 16.48 -11.07
C TRP A 130 -14.78 17.34 -12.01
N LYS A 131 -16.03 17.66 -11.67
CA LYS A 131 -16.87 18.63 -12.39
C LYS A 131 -16.53 20.09 -12.11
N GLY A 132 -15.83 20.37 -11.00
CA GLY A 132 -15.57 21.71 -10.51
C GLY A 132 -14.08 22.02 -10.43
N GLU A 133 -13.54 21.97 -9.21
CA GLU A 133 -12.19 22.41 -8.87
C GLU A 133 -11.08 21.77 -9.72
N ALA A 134 -11.19 20.48 -10.05
CA ALA A 134 -10.19 19.78 -10.84
C ALA A 134 -10.00 20.37 -12.24
N LEU A 135 -11.04 21.00 -12.81
CA LEU A 135 -10.95 21.70 -14.10
C LEU A 135 -10.05 22.93 -14.06
N GLN A 136 -9.81 23.50 -12.87
CA GLN A 136 -8.99 24.68 -12.66
C GLN A 136 -7.55 24.36 -12.28
N VAL A 137 -7.24 23.09 -11.94
CA VAL A 137 -5.90 22.69 -11.50
C VAL A 137 -4.89 22.81 -12.64
N PHE A 138 -5.25 22.36 -13.84
CA PHE A 138 -4.39 22.47 -15.02
C PHE A 138 -5.16 22.99 -16.24
N THR A 139 -4.60 24.02 -16.87
CA THR A 139 -4.98 24.41 -18.23
C THR A 139 -4.40 23.43 -19.25
N VAL A 140 -5.03 23.30 -20.42
CA VAL A 140 -4.50 22.48 -21.53
C VAL A 140 -3.05 22.86 -21.87
N THR A 141 -2.70 24.16 -21.83
CA THR A 141 -1.33 24.62 -22.08
C THR A 141 -0.34 24.07 -21.05
N GLN A 142 -0.70 24.08 -19.77
CA GLN A 142 0.16 23.52 -18.70
C GLN A 142 0.33 22.01 -18.87
N VAL A 143 -0.74 21.28 -19.21
CA VAL A 143 -0.67 19.83 -19.47
C VAL A 143 0.28 19.54 -20.62
N ILE A 144 0.14 20.21 -21.77
CA ILE A 144 1.01 20.02 -22.92
C ILE A 144 2.47 20.27 -22.53
N ASN A 145 2.76 21.39 -21.85
CA ASN A 145 4.12 21.74 -21.47
C ASN A 145 4.71 20.72 -20.47
N LYS A 146 3.91 20.25 -19.51
CA LYS A 146 4.34 19.32 -18.48
C LYS A 146 4.62 17.93 -19.03
N VAL A 147 3.67 17.36 -19.78
CA VAL A 147 3.81 16.05 -20.45
C VAL A 147 5.01 16.06 -21.40
N THR A 148 5.14 17.08 -22.27
CA THR A 148 6.26 17.14 -23.22
C THR A 148 7.62 17.28 -22.53
N LYS A 149 7.69 18.06 -21.44
CA LYS A 149 8.91 18.16 -20.62
C LYS A 149 9.27 16.83 -19.96
N GLN A 150 8.30 16.17 -19.30
CA GLN A 150 8.53 14.92 -18.59
C GLN A 150 8.95 13.79 -19.53
N LEU A 151 8.30 13.65 -20.69
CA LEU A 151 8.67 12.65 -21.69
C LEU A 151 10.07 12.90 -22.28
N GLY A 152 10.46 14.17 -22.43
CA GLY A 152 11.83 14.53 -22.81
C GLY A 152 12.86 14.03 -21.80
N GLN A 153 12.62 14.32 -20.51
CA GLN A 153 13.49 13.86 -19.41
C GLN A 153 13.56 12.32 -19.32
N PHE A 154 12.43 11.65 -19.51
CA PHE A 154 12.33 10.20 -19.44
C PHE A 154 13.06 9.51 -20.59
N LYS A 155 13.01 10.09 -21.80
CA LYS A 155 13.78 9.62 -22.96
C LYS A 155 15.28 9.65 -22.70
N ASP A 156 15.77 10.72 -22.07
CA ASP A 156 17.19 10.87 -21.72
C ASP A 156 17.60 9.86 -20.64
N MET A 157 16.71 9.59 -19.68
CA MET A 157 16.94 8.65 -18.59
C MET A 157 17.06 7.19 -19.04
N LEU A 158 16.22 6.76 -19.99
CA LEU A 158 16.18 5.36 -20.40
C LEU A 158 17.38 4.91 -21.25
N GLN A 159 18.19 5.82 -21.81
CA GLN A 159 19.39 5.52 -22.62
C GLN A 159 19.21 4.39 -23.68
N GLY A 160 18.00 4.17 -24.20
CA GLY A 160 17.69 3.10 -25.15
C GLY A 160 17.11 1.80 -24.57
N MET A 161 16.89 1.71 -23.25
CA MET A 161 16.18 0.60 -22.58
C MET A 161 14.65 0.74 -22.61
N ALA A 162 14.11 1.63 -23.44
CA ALA A 162 12.66 1.77 -23.58
C ALA A 162 12.06 0.50 -24.23
N PRO A 163 10.88 0.04 -23.78
CA PRO A 163 10.16 -1.02 -24.46
C PRO A 163 9.98 -0.71 -25.96
N PRO A 164 9.97 -1.72 -26.83
CA PRO A 164 9.73 -1.51 -28.26
C PRO A 164 8.36 -0.87 -28.47
N LEU A 165 8.32 0.08 -29.40
CA LEU A 165 7.07 0.76 -29.77
C LEU A 165 6.07 -0.25 -30.37
N PRO A 166 4.77 -0.15 -30.05
CA PRO A 166 3.75 -0.91 -30.77
C PRO A 166 3.85 -0.61 -32.28
N THR A 167 3.85 -1.65 -33.11
CA THR A 167 3.95 -1.52 -34.57
C THR A 167 2.87 -0.58 -35.11
N GLY A 168 3.25 0.40 -35.94
CA GLY A 168 2.31 1.34 -36.55
C GLY A 168 1.99 2.57 -35.70
N CYS A 169 2.47 2.65 -34.45
CA CYS A 169 2.24 3.79 -33.56
C CYS A 169 3.28 4.91 -33.67
N GLU A 170 4.21 4.87 -34.64
CA GLU A 170 5.32 5.83 -34.76
C GLU A 170 4.81 7.28 -34.88
N GLN A 171 3.80 7.50 -35.72
CA GLN A 171 3.20 8.82 -35.90
C GLN A 171 2.39 9.25 -34.68
N ASP A 172 1.63 8.34 -34.06
CA ASP A 172 0.80 8.63 -32.89
C ASP A 172 1.65 8.97 -31.66
N LYS A 173 2.77 8.25 -31.46
CA LYS A 173 3.75 8.59 -30.40
C LYS A 173 4.43 9.92 -30.66
N SER A 174 4.85 10.18 -31.89
CA SER A 174 5.42 11.48 -32.28
C SER A 174 4.45 12.63 -32.02
N LEU A 175 3.16 12.44 -32.33
CA LEU A 175 2.12 13.40 -32.04
C LEU A 175 1.96 13.61 -30.52
N TYR A 176 1.85 12.53 -29.73
CA TYR A 176 1.73 12.62 -28.28
C TYR A 176 2.94 13.31 -27.64
N PHE A 177 4.15 12.96 -28.03
CA PHE A 177 5.39 13.55 -27.51
C PHE A 177 5.55 15.03 -27.86
N SER A 178 4.86 15.50 -28.90
CA SER A 178 4.90 16.91 -29.30
C SER A 178 3.70 17.70 -28.79
N THR A 179 2.56 17.07 -28.51
CA THR A 179 1.27 17.76 -28.26
C THR A 179 0.47 17.26 -27.06
N ALA A 180 0.88 16.18 -26.40
CA ALA A 180 0.13 15.44 -25.37
C ALA A 180 -1.24 14.88 -25.83
N MET A 181 -1.47 14.80 -27.14
CA MET A 181 -2.72 14.27 -27.72
C MET A 181 -2.52 12.86 -28.25
N LEU A 182 -3.51 12.00 -28.00
CA LEU A 182 -3.63 10.69 -28.64
C LEU A 182 -4.66 10.78 -29.77
N THR A 183 -4.39 10.11 -30.89
CA THR A 183 -5.22 10.21 -32.10
C THR A 183 -6.56 9.47 -31.91
N PRO A 184 -7.70 10.16 -31.98
CA PRO A 184 -9.03 9.53 -31.91
C PRO A 184 -9.32 8.69 -33.17
N PRO A 185 -10.35 7.81 -33.14
CA PRO A 185 -10.88 7.21 -34.36
C PRO A 185 -11.31 8.29 -35.36
N GLU A 186 -11.01 8.10 -36.64
CA GLU A 186 -11.26 9.13 -37.66
C GLU A 186 -12.74 9.55 -37.71
N LYS A 187 -13.65 8.57 -37.62
CA LYS A 187 -15.09 8.79 -37.64
C LYS A 187 -15.55 9.71 -36.51
N ILE A 188 -14.97 9.59 -35.30
CA ILE A 188 -15.31 10.46 -34.16
C ILE A 188 -14.97 11.93 -34.46
N MET A 189 -13.81 12.20 -35.06
CA MET A 189 -13.47 13.57 -35.46
C MET A 189 -14.33 14.06 -36.62
N GLN A 190 -14.66 13.21 -37.59
CA GLN A 190 -15.56 13.62 -38.67
C GLN A 190 -16.95 14.03 -38.16
N LEU A 191 -17.46 13.35 -37.13
CA LEU A 191 -18.74 13.63 -36.51
C LEU A 191 -18.70 14.87 -35.61
N HIS A 192 -17.66 15.03 -34.79
CA HIS A 192 -17.66 16.00 -33.68
C HIS A 192 -16.67 17.15 -33.82
N ASP A 193 -15.64 17.02 -34.66
CA ASP A 193 -14.57 18.02 -34.79
C ASP A 193 -13.89 17.94 -36.19
N GLN A 194 -14.59 18.43 -37.21
CA GLN A 194 -14.14 18.37 -38.60
C GLN A 194 -12.82 19.14 -38.84
N GLU A 195 -12.56 20.19 -38.06
CA GLU A 195 -11.31 20.95 -38.14
C GLU A 195 -10.14 20.11 -37.61
N MET A 196 -10.28 19.48 -36.44
CA MET A 196 -9.28 18.53 -35.94
C MET A 196 -9.05 17.37 -36.92
N SER A 197 -10.11 16.84 -37.54
CA SER A 197 -9.98 15.81 -38.58
C SER A 197 -9.08 16.26 -39.74
N LYS A 198 -9.24 17.51 -40.23
CA LYS A 198 -8.39 18.09 -41.28
C LYS A 198 -6.96 18.30 -40.81
N LEU A 199 -6.76 18.79 -39.58
CA LEU A 199 -5.44 19.00 -39.00
C LEU A 199 -4.67 17.69 -38.81
N LEU A 200 -5.33 16.63 -38.33
CA LEU A 200 -4.71 15.30 -38.19
C LEU A 200 -4.30 14.71 -39.54
N LYS A 201 -5.12 14.88 -40.59
CA LYS A 201 -4.74 14.49 -41.97
C LYS A 201 -3.56 15.30 -42.48
N LYS A 202 -3.54 16.62 -42.25
CA LYS A 202 -2.42 17.49 -42.62
C LYS A 202 -1.13 17.10 -41.88
N TYR A 203 -1.23 16.70 -40.62
CA TYR A 203 -0.10 16.22 -39.82
C TYR A 203 0.56 14.97 -40.40
N GLN A 204 -0.21 14.03 -40.96
CA GLN A 204 0.35 12.82 -41.59
C GLN A 204 1.31 13.16 -42.74
N SER A 205 1.04 14.21 -43.49
CA SER A 205 1.89 14.67 -44.60
C SER A 205 2.97 15.67 -44.16
N ASN A 206 2.63 16.62 -43.27
CA ASN A 206 3.50 17.71 -42.85
C ASN A 206 3.53 17.86 -41.31
N PRO A 207 4.16 16.94 -40.56
CA PRO A 207 4.12 16.95 -39.10
C PRO A 207 4.64 18.25 -38.48
N ARG A 208 5.83 18.72 -38.91
CA ARG A 208 6.52 19.87 -38.28
C ARG A 208 5.73 21.17 -38.37
N GLU A 209 5.11 21.43 -39.52
CA GLU A 209 4.33 22.66 -39.76
C GLU A 209 2.99 22.64 -39.04
N THR A 210 2.43 21.44 -38.80
CA THR A 210 1.06 21.28 -38.30
C THR A 210 0.97 21.25 -36.76
N VAL A 211 2.06 20.95 -36.05
CA VAL A 211 2.08 20.87 -34.57
C VAL A 211 1.56 22.15 -33.89
N SER A 212 1.93 23.33 -34.39
CA SER A 212 1.50 24.60 -33.80
C SER A 212 -0.02 24.81 -33.91
N GLU A 213 -0.58 24.48 -35.09
CA GLU A 213 -2.02 24.55 -35.35
C GLU A 213 -2.79 23.56 -34.47
N LEU A 214 -2.31 22.31 -34.37
CA LEU A 214 -2.88 21.28 -33.49
C LEU A 214 -2.90 21.72 -32.02
N LYS A 215 -1.78 22.26 -31.51
CA LYS A 215 -1.72 22.79 -30.13
C LYS A 215 -2.71 23.93 -29.93
N LYS A 216 -2.85 24.83 -30.92
CA LYS A 216 -3.78 25.95 -30.84
C LYS A 216 -5.22 25.45 -30.76
N HIS A 217 -5.60 24.52 -31.63
CA HIS A 217 -6.94 23.91 -31.63
C HIS A 217 -7.23 23.19 -30.32
N ALA A 218 -6.30 22.36 -29.84
CA ALA A 218 -6.45 21.63 -28.58
C ALA A 218 -6.68 22.56 -27.39
N LYS A 219 -5.94 23.69 -27.30
CA LYS A 219 -6.13 24.69 -26.24
C LYS A 219 -7.54 25.28 -26.22
N GLN A 220 -8.20 25.35 -27.37
CA GLN A 220 -9.53 25.97 -27.50
C GLN A 220 -10.65 24.94 -27.28
N HIS A 221 -10.46 23.70 -27.76
CA HIS A 221 -11.54 22.73 -27.89
C HIS A 221 -11.37 21.48 -27.03
N TRP A 222 -10.15 21.09 -26.68
CA TRP A 222 -9.91 19.88 -25.89
C TRP A 222 -9.95 20.18 -24.40
N LYS A 223 -10.13 19.12 -23.59
CA LYS A 223 -10.23 19.21 -22.14
C LYS A 223 -9.21 18.30 -21.48
N PHE A 224 -8.76 18.71 -20.30
CA PHE A 224 -7.93 17.88 -19.45
C PHE A 224 -8.76 16.75 -18.83
N ASN A 225 -8.17 15.56 -18.72
CA ASN A 225 -8.77 14.42 -18.05
C ASN A 225 -8.72 14.63 -16.52
N THR A 226 -9.81 15.14 -15.96
CA THR A 226 -9.88 15.48 -14.52
C THR A 226 -9.77 14.26 -13.61
N THR A 227 -9.97 13.03 -14.12
CA THR A 227 -9.76 11.80 -13.33
C THR A 227 -8.30 11.55 -12.94
N LEU A 228 -7.35 12.29 -13.52
CA LEU A 228 -5.93 12.26 -13.15
C LEU A 228 -5.59 13.20 -11.99
N VAL A 229 -6.57 13.93 -11.47
CA VAL A 229 -6.39 14.88 -10.36
C VAL A 229 -7.08 14.38 -9.10
N ASP A 230 -6.24 14.10 -8.09
CA ASP A 230 -6.65 14.16 -6.70
C ASP A 230 -6.37 15.57 -6.19
N VAL A 231 -7.46 16.33 -6.01
CA VAL A 231 -7.41 17.73 -5.61
C VAL A 231 -6.77 17.89 -4.22
N GLY A 232 -7.09 17.00 -3.28
CA GLY A 232 -6.55 17.04 -1.92
C GLY A 232 -5.06 16.78 -1.93
N PHE A 233 -4.62 15.74 -2.65
CA PHE A 233 -3.20 15.45 -2.82
C PHE A 233 -2.47 16.60 -3.51
N TYR A 234 -3.00 17.13 -4.61
CA TYR A 234 -2.40 18.27 -5.31
C TYR A 234 -2.16 19.46 -4.37
N TYR A 235 -3.15 19.85 -3.56
CA TYR A 235 -2.99 20.97 -2.64
C TYR A 235 -2.10 20.65 -1.43
N SER A 236 -1.98 19.38 -1.05
CA SER A 236 -1.07 18.94 0.03
C SER A 236 0.41 19.12 -0.31
N LEU A 237 0.80 19.01 -1.59
CA LEU A 237 2.18 19.13 -2.06
C LEU A 237 2.80 20.49 -1.75
N VAL A 238 4.08 20.48 -1.33
CA VAL A 238 4.86 21.71 -1.14
C VAL A 238 5.23 22.34 -2.48
N ASP A 239 5.74 21.53 -3.43
CA ASP A 239 5.99 21.95 -4.80
C ASP A 239 4.99 21.30 -5.77
N LYS A 240 4.15 22.13 -6.40
CA LYS A 240 3.14 21.66 -7.38
C LYS A 240 3.77 21.07 -8.64
N ASN A 241 5.05 21.32 -8.90
CA ASN A 241 5.76 20.69 -10.01
C ASN A 241 5.96 19.19 -9.82
N GLU A 242 5.92 18.68 -8.58
CA GLU A 242 6.06 17.25 -8.26
C GLU A 242 4.83 16.43 -8.63
N TYR A 243 3.66 17.05 -8.79
CA TYR A 243 2.44 16.32 -9.13
C TYR A 243 2.58 15.69 -10.52
N ASP A 244 2.67 14.37 -10.62
CA ASP A 244 2.88 13.72 -11.90
C ASP A 244 1.59 13.60 -12.73
N ILE A 245 1.64 14.04 -13.98
CA ILE A 245 0.58 13.81 -14.98
C ILE A 245 1.14 13.27 -16.31
N GLY A 246 2.46 13.10 -16.42
CA GLY A 246 3.13 12.71 -17.64
C GLY A 246 3.55 11.25 -17.56
N HIS A 247 2.85 10.40 -18.32
CA HIS A 247 3.25 9.02 -18.54
C HIS A 247 3.42 8.77 -20.04
N ASP A 248 4.20 7.76 -20.42
CA ASP A 248 4.27 7.29 -21.80
C ASP A 248 3.15 6.24 -22.01
N PRO A 249 1.99 6.61 -22.59
CA PRO A 249 0.86 5.70 -22.73
C PRO A 249 1.16 4.52 -23.67
N PHE A 250 2.23 4.61 -24.46
CA PHE A 250 2.65 3.53 -25.36
C PHE A 250 3.38 2.40 -24.62
N GLN A 251 3.79 2.61 -23.37
CA GLN A 251 4.25 1.53 -22.48
C GLN A 251 3.11 0.64 -21.98
N ALA A 252 1.87 1.15 -22.00
CA ALA A 252 0.71 0.38 -21.55
C ALA A 252 0.47 -0.88 -22.36
N ARG A 253 0.98 -0.97 -23.60
CA ARG A 253 0.88 -2.15 -24.46
C ARG A 253 1.24 -3.44 -23.72
N GLU A 254 2.35 -3.49 -23.00
CA GLU A 254 2.79 -4.72 -22.32
C GLU A 254 1.76 -5.20 -21.28
N SER A 255 0.93 -4.29 -20.76
CA SER A 255 -0.13 -4.61 -19.80
C SER A 255 -1.46 -5.01 -20.44
N PHE A 256 -1.67 -4.74 -21.73
CA PHE A 256 -2.95 -4.96 -22.42
C PHE A 256 -2.86 -5.94 -23.59
N GLU A 257 -1.68 -6.18 -24.17
CA GLU A 257 -1.50 -7.18 -25.20
C GLU A 257 -1.03 -8.50 -24.59
N ASP A 258 -1.89 -9.50 -24.70
CA ASP A 258 -1.56 -10.89 -24.43
C ASP A 258 -2.14 -11.73 -25.57
N LYS A 259 -1.35 -12.68 -26.10
CA LYS A 259 -1.79 -13.62 -27.13
C LYS A 259 -2.97 -14.48 -26.66
N THR A 260 -3.22 -14.54 -25.36
CA THR A 260 -4.37 -15.24 -24.77
C THR A 260 -5.64 -14.40 -24.73
N LEU A 261 -5.61 -13.11 -25.07
CA LEU A 261 -6.84 -12.33 -25.22
C LEU A 261 -7.69 -12.86 -26.38
N PRO A 262 -9.04 -12.88 -26.21
CA PRO A 262 -9.96 -13.30 -27.27
C PRO A 262 -9.81 -12.48 -28.56
N SER A 263 -9.72 -11.15 -28.42
CA SER A 263 -9.58 -10.24 -29.55
C SER A 263 -8.16 -9.74 -29.68
N GLN A 264 -7.66 -9.72 -30.90
CA GLN A 264 -6.34 -9.18 -31.26
C GLN A 264 -6.51 -7.95 -32.17
N PRO A 265 -5.60 -6.96 -32.09
CA PRO A 265 -5.67 -5.76 -32.93
C PRO A 265 -5.56 -6.11 -34.41
N LEU A 266 -6.46 -5.54 -35.23
CA LEU A 266 -6.50 -5.78 -36.68
C LEU A 266 -5.82 -4.62 -37.42
N LYS A 267 -4.59 -4.84 -37.91
CA LYS A 267 -3.79 -3.82 -38.63
C LYS A 267 -3.72 -2.47 -37.89
N PRO A 268 -3.23 -2.47 -36.64
CA PRO A 268 -3.21 -1.26 -35.81
C PRO A 268 -2.33 -0.16 -36.42
N SER A 269 -2.79 1.09 -36.34
CA SER A 269 -2.06 2.27 -36.81
C SER A 269 -1.94 3.37 -35.74
N ARG A 270 -2.50 3.15 -34.55
CA ARG A 270 -2.50 4.09 -33.42
C ARG A 270 -2.78 3.34 -32.12
N LEU A 271 -2.54 3.97 -30.98
CA LEU A 271 -2.69 3.33 -29.67
C LEU A 271 -4.12 2.86 -29.40
N TYR A 272 -5.13 3.60 -29.87
CA TYR A 272 -6.54 3.21 -29.77
C TYR A 272 -6.81 1.81 -30.35
N ASP A 273 -6.19 1.45 -31.47
CA ASP A 273 -6.43 0.17 -32.15
C ASP A 273 -5.93 -1.03 -31.33
N TYR A 274 -5.00 -0.78 -30.42
CA TYR A 274 -4.44 -1.78 -29.51
C TYR A 274 -5.28 -1.96 -28.24
N LEU A 275 -5.83 -0.89 -27.67
CA LEU A 275 -6.59 -0.97 -26.42
C LEU A 275 -8.10 -1.18 -26.61
N SER A 276 -8.67 -0.73 -27.74
CA SER A 276 -10.10 -0.89 -28.00
C SER A 276 -10.59 -2.36 -28.00
N PRO A 277 -9.83 -3.36 -28.53
CA PRO A 277 -10.24 -4.76 -28.43
C PRO A 277 -10.32 -5.27 -26.99
N PHE A 278 -9.41 -4.82 -26.11
CA PHE A 278 -9.43 -5.19 -24.69
C PHE A 278 -10.73 -4.75 -24.02
N PHE A 279 -11.10 -3.47 -24.13
CA PHE A 279 -12.35 -2.98 -23.53
C PHE A 279 -13.60 -3.60 -24.17
N GLN A 280 -13.52 -3.96 -25.46
CA GLN A 280 -14.58 -4.72 -26.13
C GLN A 280 -14.74 -6.12 -25.52
N ASP A 281 -13.65 -6.83 -25.25
CA ASP A 281 -13.67 -8.14 -24.60
C ASP A 281 -14.20 -8.04 -23.17
N VAL A 282 -13.81 -7.00 -22.41
CA VAL A 282 -14.38 -6.72 -21.08
C VAL A 282 -15.89 -6.57 -21.16
N ALA A 283 -16.41 -5.71 -22.05
CA ALA A 283 -17.85 -5.48 -22.16
C ALA A 283 -18.60 -6.75 -22.61
N ASN A 284 -18.02 -7.53 -23.51
CA ASN A 284 -18.55 -8.84 -23.91
C ASN A 284 -18.58 -9.82 -22.73
N ALA A 285 -17.57 -9.81 -21.87
CA ALA A 285 -17.51 -10.62 -20.66
C ALA A 285 -18.55 -10.18 -19.63
N ILE A 286 -18.70 -8.88 -19.37
CA ILE A 286 -19.76 -8.32 -18.50
C ILE A 286 -21.15 -8.75 -19.01
N LYS A 287 -21.39 -8.64 -20.32
CA LYS A 287 -22.65 -9.10 -20.95
C LYS A 287 -22.90 -10.59 -20.71
N HIS A 288 -21.88 -11.42 -20.91
CA HIS A 288 -21.96 -12.87 -20.76
C HIS A 288 -22.19 -13.31 -19.30
N LEU A 289 -21.58 -12.60 -18.36
CA LEU A 289 -21.64 -12.89 -16.93
C LEU A 289 -22.73 -12.10 -16.20
N ARG A 290 -23.59 -11.37 -16.92
CA ARG A 290 -24.63 -10.50 -16.35
C ARG A 290 -25.48 -11.27 -15.32
N GLY A 291 -25.63 -10.67 -14.13
CA GLY A 291 -26.35 -11.28 -12.99
C GLY A 291 -25.57 -12.37 -12.24
N ARG A 292 -24.31 -12.64 -12.62
CA ARG A 292 -23.42 -13.62 -11.97
C ARG A 292 -22.08 -13.03 -11.54
N ILE A 293 -21.89 -11.72 -11.68
CA ILE A 293 -20.74 -11.00 -11.14
C ILE A 293 -21.19 -10.06 -10.04
N GLN A 294 -20.39 -9.96 -9.00
CA GLN A 294 -20.51 -8.97 -7.93
C GLN A 294 -19.13 -8.38 -7.70
N VAL A 295 -19.02 -7.05 -7.72
CA VAL A 295 -17.85 -6.29 -7.31
C VAL A 295 -18.20 -5.55 -6.03
N GLU A 296 -17.48 -5.82 -4.96
CA GLU A 296 -17.53 -5.11 -3.68
C GLU A 296 -16.34 -4.16 -3.63
N ALA A 297 -16.58 -2.86 -3.48
CA ALA A 297 -15.51 -1.87 -3.34
C ALA A 297 -15.35 -1.41 -1.89
N MET A 298 -14.16 -1.62 -1.33
CA MET A 298 -13.81 -1.27 0.04
C MET A 298 -12.75 -0.18 0.03
N LEU A 299 -13.07 0.95 0.65
CA LEU A 299 -12.13 2.06 0.77
C LEU A 299 -11.33 1.92 2.06
N GLY A 300 -10.01 1.75 1.94
CA GLY A 300 -9.11 1.58 3.08
C GLY A 300 -7.85 0.82 2.72
N ASP A 301 -6.97 0.64 3.70
CA ASP A 301 -5.80 -0.20 3.52
C ASP A 301 -6.18 -1.69 3.49
N PHE A 302 -5.39 -2.49 2.78
CA PHE A 302 -5.68 -3.92 2.61
C PHE A 302 -5.48 -4.72 3.90
N VAL A 303 -4.57 -4.33 4.80
CA VAL A 303 -4.32 -5.02 6.06
C VAL A 303 -5.54 -4.92 6.96
N ASP A 304 -6.02 -3.68 7.20
CA ASP A 304 -7.20 -3.42 8.02
C ASP A 304 -8.45 -4.08 7.45
N THR A 305 -8.61 -4.01 6.11
CA THR A 305 -9.72 -4.66 5.41
C THR A 305 -9.64 -6.18 5.55
N ALA A 306 -8.46 -6.76 5.37
CA ALA A 306 -8.27 -8.20 5.48
C ALA A 306 -8.52 -8.71 6.91
N GLU A 307 -8.05 -7.99 7.94
CA GLU A 307 -8.36 -8.31 9.34
C GLU A 307 -9.84 -8.21 9.64
N SER A 308 -10.49 -7.14 9.19
CA SER A 308 -11.91 -6.92 9.41
C SER A 308 -12.77 -8.02 8.79
N ILE A 309 -12.41 -8.48 7.59
CA ILE A 309 -13.05 -9.63 6.94
C ILE A 309 -12.78 -10.91 7.72
N ARG A 310 -11.51 -11.18 8.06
CA ARG A 310 -11.09 -12.42 8.73
C ARG A 310 -11.79 -12.61 10.08
N PHE A 311 -11.96 -11.53 10.83
CA PHE A 311 -12.53 -11.55 12.17
C PHE A 311 -14.02 -11.21 12.21
N GLY A 312 -14.67 -11.00 11.07
CA GLY A 312 -16.09 -10.68 11.02
C GLY A 312 -16.43 -9.37 11.74
N LEU A 313 -15.58 -8.35 11.62
CA LEU A 313 -15.76 -7.05 12.28
C LEU A 313 -16.81 -6.16 11.59
N TYR A 314 -17.57 -6.71 10.64
CA TYR A 314 -18.69 -6.06 9.99
C TYR A 314 -19.99 -6.62 10.53
N HIS A 315 -20.96 -5.75 10.80
CA HIS A 315 -22.31 -6.19 11.14
C HIS A 315 -23.17 -6.34 9.88
N ASP A 316 -24.24 -7.12 9.99
CA ASP A 316 -25.25 -7.16 8.94
C ASP A 316 -26.36 -6.16 9.27
N LYS A 317 -26.71 -5.30 8.31
CA LYS A 317 -27.79 -4.32 8.48
C LYS A 317 -29.15 -4.98 8.64
N ASP A 318 -29.32 -6.15 8.05
CA ASP A 318 -30.57 -6.91 8.14
C ASP A 318 -30.63 -7.77 9.42
N ASP A 319 -29.54 -7.82 10.20
CA ASP A 319 -29.51 -8.52 11.48
C ASP A 319 -29.94 -7.63 12.65
N THR A 320 -31.18 -7.85 13.08
CA THR A 320 -31.82 -7.18 14.23
C THR A 320 -31.36 -7.73 15.59
N SER A 321 -30.38 -8.64 15.64
CA SER A 321 -29.87 -9.18 16.89
C SER A 321 -29.18 -8.11 17.76
N PRO A 322 -29.45 -8.03 19.07
CA PRO A 322 -28.89 -6.99 19.96
C PRO A 322 -27.36 -7.09 20.14
N SER A 323 -26.71 -8.13 19.62
CA SER A 323 -25.26 -8.35 19.65
C SER A 323 -24.49 -7.72 18.49
N SER A 324 -25.16 -7.27 17.42
CA SER A 324 -24.50 -6.79 16.19
C SER A 324 -24.06 -5.31 16.25
N SER A 325 -24.57 -4.53 17.21
CA SER A 325 -24.50 -3.07 17.20
C SER A 325 -23.32 -2.43 17.95
N ILE A 326 -22.42 -3.22 18.55
CA ILE A 326 -21.49 -2.68 19.57
C ILE A 326 -20.06 -2.43 19.06
N ILE A 327 -19.59 -3.12 18.02
CA ILE A 327 -18.14 -3.12 17.71
C ILE A 327 -17.75 -2.17 16.57
N THR A 328 -18.53 -2.08 15.50
CA THR A 328 -18.25 -1.15 14.38
C THR A 328 -19.52 -0.60 13.75
N THR A 329 -19.46 0.62 13.22
CA THR A 329 -20.52 1.23 12.40
C THR A 329 -20.59 0.66 10.98
N ASN A 330 -19.71 -0.29 10.64
CA ASN A 330 -19.48 -0.71 9.27
C ASN A 330 -20.30 -1.96 8.96
N SER A 331 -21.20 -1.85 7.98
CA SER A 331 -22.09 -2.95 7.58
C SER A 331 -21.54 -3.71 6.38
N ARG A 332 -21.66 -5.04 6.34
CA ARG A 332 -21.34 -5.85 5.15
C ARG A 332 -22.34 -7.00 5.00
N PRO A 333 -22.87 -7.25 3.79
CA PRO A 333 -23.77 -8.39 3.56
C PRO A 333 -23.14 -9.73 3.99
N ARG A 334 -23.92 -10.56 4.71
CA ARG A 334 -23.46 -11.85 5.24
C ARG A 334 -23.08 -12.87 4.17
N ASP A 335 -23.68 -12.78 3.00
CA ASP A 335 -23.45 -13.67 1.87
C ASP A 335 -22.15 -13.36 1.12
N PHE A 336 -21.52 -12.21 1.39
CA PHE A 336 -20.25 -11.86 0.77
C PHE A 336 -19.11 -12.73 1.31
N PRO A 337 -18.20 -13.21 0.45
CA PRO A 337 -17.18 -14.16 0.83
C PRO A 337 -16.21 -13.58 1.87
N ILE A 338 -15.75 -14.46 2.76
CA ILE A 338 -14.66 -14.19 3.71
C ILE A 338 -13.36 -14.92 3.33
N LEU A 339 -13.43 -15.84 2.37
CA LEU A 339 -12.28 -16.58 1.82
C LEU A 339 -12.29 -16.48 0.28
N TYR A 340 -11.10 -16.44 -0.31
CA TYR A 340 -10.89 -16.16 -1.72
C TYR A 340 -10.03 -17.22 -2.40
N ASP A 341 -10.33 -17.50 -3.67
CA ASP A 341 -9.51 -18.40 -4.49
C ASP A 341 -8.20 -17.72 -4.92
N ARG A 342 -8.21 -16.42 -5.19
CA ARG A 342 -7.04 -15.64 -5.59
C ARG A 342 -7.04 -14.30 -4.88
N ILE A 343 -5.87 -13.90 -4.42
CA ILE A 343 -5.60 -12.59 -3.83
C ILE A 343 -4.48 -11.95 -4.63
N HIS A 344 -4.73 -10.76 -5.16
CA HIS A 344 -3.77 -9.98 -5.94
C HIS A 344 -3.50 -8.68 -5.20
N LEU A 345 -2.27 -8.47 -4.72
CA LEU A 345 -1.89 -7.32 -3.90
C LEU A 345 -1.13 -6.23 -4.68
N SER A 346 -1.02 -6.36 -6.01
CA SER A 346 -0.23 -5.42 -6.81
C SER A 346 1.20 -5.28 -6.24
N ASN A 347 1.72 -4.06 -6.19
CA ASN A 347 2.96 -3.69 -5.52
C ASN A 347 2.75 -3.13 -4.10
N VAL A 348 1.56 -3.30 -3.51
CA VAL A 348 1.25 -2.80 -2.16
C VAL A 348 2.25 -3.32 -1.10
N PRO A 349 2.72 -4.58 -1.14
CA PRO A 349 3.70 -5.07 -0.17
C PRO A 349 5.00 -4.25 -0.10
N ASP A 350 5.42 -3.58 -1.18
CA ASP A 350 6.61 -2.70 -1.20
C ASP A 350 6.52 -1.58 -0.15
N TYR A 351 5.30 -1.12 0.12
CA TYR A 351 5.02 0.01 1.00
C TYR A 351 4.58 -0.41 2.39
N MET A 352 4.42 -1.72 2.64
CA MET A 352 3.75 -2.27 3.83
C MET A 352 4.57 -3.39 4.51
N GLY A 353 5.91 -3.30 4.43
CA GLY A 353 6.82 -4.23 5.11
C GLY A 353 6.96 -5.58 4.43
N GLY A 354 6.82 -5.62 3.10
CA GLY A 354 7.06 -6.79 2.27
C GLY A 354 6.12 -7.96 2.57
N HIS A 355 6.65 -9.18 2.54
CA HIS A 355 5.82 -10.37 2.66
C HIS A 355 5.36 -10.70 4.08
N LEU A 356 5.84 -9.98 5.11
CA LEU A 356 5.37 -10.20 6.48
C LEU A 356 3.88 -9.88 6.59
N SER A 357 3.44 -8.73 6.08
CA SER A 357 2.03 -8.36 6.02
C SER A 357 1.25 -9.28 5.06
N THR A 358 1.84 -9.63 3.91
CA THR A 358 1.23 -10.55 2.93
C THR A 358 0.86 -11.90 3.57
N PHE A 359 1.78 -12.51 4.33
CA PHE A 359 1.56 -13.85 4.89
C PHE A 359 0.71 -13.82 6.18
N LEU A 360 0.74 -12.73 6.95
CA LEU A 360 -0.05 -12.61 8.18
C LEU A 360 -1.50 -12.17 7.97
N TYR A 361 -1.77 -11.43 6.89
CA TYR A 361 -3.08 -10.82 6.65
C TYR A 361 -3.77 -11.33 5.38
N ALA A 362 -3.05 -11.48 4.26
CA ALA A 362 -3.67 -11.93 3.01
C ALA A 362 -3.78 -13.46 2.93
N ALA A 363 -2.69 -14.20 3.18
CA ALA A 363 -2.71 -15.67 3.08
C ALA A 363 -3.80 -16.37 3.92
N PRO A 364 -4.16 -15.91 5.13
CA PRO A 364 -5.25 -16.47 5.91
C PRO A 364 -6.65 -16.31 5.30
N LEU A 365 -6.81 -15.42 4.31
CA LEU A 365 -8.04 -15.26 3.54
C LEU A 365 -8.11 -16.19 2.32
N LEU A 366 -7.10 -17.04 2.08
CA LEU A 366 -7.17 -18.03 1.03
C LEU A 366 -8.10 -19.18 1.41
N LYS A 367 -8.86 -19.66 0.43
CA LYS A 367 -9.52 -20.96 0.55
C LYS A 367 -8.48 -22.07 0.68
N PRO A 368 -8.77 -23.16 1.41
CA PRO A 368 -7.83 -24.26 1.63
C PRO A 368 -7.74 -25.20 0.42
N PHE A 369 -7.56 -24.65 -0.79
CA PHE A 369 -7.38 -25.40 -2.02
C PHE A 369 -5.97 -25.22 -2.58
N GLU A 370 -5.43 -26.26 -3.24
CA GLU A 370 -4.09 -26.18 -3.81
C GLU A 370 -3.97 -25.14 -4.93
N SER A 371 -5.09 -24.82 -5.59
CA SER A 371 -5.19 -23.78 -6.62
C SER A 371 -5.29 -22.36 -6.05
N SER A 372 -5.39 -22.20 -4.73
CA SER A 372 -5.56 -20.89 -4.12
C SER A 372 -4.23 -20.18 -3.93
N THR A 373 -4.13 -18.93 -4.39
CA THR A 373 -2.86 -18.19 -4.45
C THR A 373 -2.96 -16.75 -4.00
N VAL A 374 -1.90 -16.25 -3.35
CA VAL A 374 -1.62 -14.81 -3.19
C VAL A 374 -0.53 -14.42 -4.17
N GLU A 375 -0.62 -13.26 -4.79
CA GLU A 375 0.46 -12.74 -5.64
C GLU A 375 0.68 -11.24 -5.45
N SER A 376 1.92 -10.82 -5.63
CA SER A 376 2.38 -9.44 -5.55
C SER A 376 3.66 -9.27 -6.36
N ASN A 377 3.99 -8.04 -6.73
CA ASN A 377 5.29 -7.69 -7.30
C ASN A 377 5.93 -6.55 -6.50
N CYS A 378 7.14 -6.18 -6.89
CA CYS A 378 7.90 -5.06 -6.38
C CYS A 378 8.27 -4.13 -7.52
N LEU A 379 7.69 -2.94 -7.54
CA LEU A 379 7.93 -1.92 -8.57
C LEU A 379 8.78 -0.76 -8.07
N ARG A 380 8.79 -0.50 -6.76
CA ARG A 380 9.47 0.68 -6.22
C ARG A 380 10.99 0.56 -6.31
N ASN A 381 11.50 -0.56 -5.83
CA ASN A 381 12.93 -0.84 -5.65
C ASN A 381 13.27 -2.20 -6.26
N THR A 382 12.69 -2.50 -7.42
CA THR A 382 12.84 -3.78 -8.13
C THR A 382 14.30 -4.23 -8.25
N GLY A 383 15.21 -3.29 -8.51
CA GLY A 383 16.63 -3.60 -8.69
C GLY A 383 17.44 -3.83 -7.42
N ALA A 384 16.82 -3.74 -6.24
CA ALA A 384 17.47 -4.07 -4.98
C ALA A 384 17.50 -5.59 -4.70
N TRP A 385 16.85 -6.41 -5.53
CA TRP A 385 16.54 -7.81 -5.22
C TRP A 385 17.13 -8.79 -6.23
N ASP A 386 18.08 -9.61 -5.78
CA ASP A 386 18.71 -10.65 -6.61
C ASP A 386 17.88 -11.94 -6.69
N SER A 387 16.88 -12.10 -5.83
CA SER A 387 16.02 -13.29 -5.71
C SER A 387 14.82 -13.05 -4.81
N VAL A 388 13.82 -13.92 -4.87
CA VAL A 388 12.71 -13.94 -3.89
C VAL A 388 13.26 -14.16 -2.47
N GLU A 389 14.26 -15.02 -2.31
CA GLU A 389 14.93 -15.26 -1.03
C GLU A 389 15.62 -14.02 -0.48
N SER A 390 16.23 -13.17 -1.32
CA SER A 390 16.81 -11.89 -0.87
C SER A 390 15.75 -10.93 -0.32
N PHE A 391 14.57 -10.91 -0.93
CA PHE A 391 13.43 -10.12 -0.46
C PHE A 391 12.91 -10.66 0.89
N LEU A 392 12.76 -11.98 1.02
CA LEU A 392 12.37 -12.63 2.28
C LEU A 392 13.41 -12.46 3.39
N ALA A 393 14.70 -12.48 3.03
CA ALA A 393 15.80 -12.27 3.96
C ALA A 393 15.76 -10.88 4.57
N HIS A 394 15.52 -9.83 3.78
CA HIS A 394 15.43 -8.47 4.29
C HIS A 394 14.20 -8.25 5.19
N TYR A 395 13.00 -8.59 4.70
CA TYR A 395 11.76 -8.24 5.41
C TYR A 395 11.40 -9.16 6.58
N GLN A 396 11.86 -10.41 6.56
CA GLN A 396 11.42 -11.44 7.51
C GLN A 396 12.57 -12.22 8.15
N LEU A 397 13.83 -11.95 7.76
CA LEU A 397 15.00 -12.75 8.14
C LEU A 397 14.83 -14.23 7.80
N ILE A 398 14.15 -14.52 6.68
CA ILE A 398 13.96 -15.87 6.15
C ILE A 398 14.99 -16.13 5.07
N ALA A 399 15.90 -17.06 5.32
CA ALA A 399 17.08 -17.24 4.50
C ALA A 399 16.93 -18.27 3.36
N ASP A 400 15.86 -19.07 3.39
CA ASP A 400 15.55 -20.09 2.39
C ASP A 400 14.09 -20.58 2.47
N GLN A 401 13.69 -21.38 1.47
CA GLN A 401 12.34 -21.94 1.34
C GLN A 401 11.97 -22.91 2.48
N THR A 402 12.96 -23.57 3.10
CA THR A 402 12.69 -24.45 4.25
C THR A 402 12.24 -23.59 5.41
N MET A 403 13.03 -22.59 5.78
CA MET A 403 12.70 -21.64 6.84
C MET A 403 11.38 -20.91 6.56
N LEU A 404 11.10 -20.55 5.29
CA LEU A 404 9.82 -20.00 4.87
C LEU A 404 8.66 -20.93 5.26
N ARG A 405 8.73 -22.20 4.87
CA ARG A 405 7.69 -23.19 5.19
C ARG A 405 7.51 -23.36 6.70
N GLN A 406 8.62 -23.42 7.45
CA GLN A 406 8.60 -23.63 8.90
C GLN A 406 7.95 -22.47 9.67
N LEU A 407 8.11 -21.24 9.20
CA LEU A 407 7.65 -20.02 9.88
C LEU A 407 6.31 -19.48 9.38
N THR A 408 5.83 -19.93 8.22
CA THR A 408 4.65 -19.32 7.57
C THR A 408 3.67 -20.33 6.96
N GLN A 409 4.11 -21.58 6.73
CA GLN A 409 3.42 -22.54 5.86
C GLN A 409 3.16 -22.03 4.44
N ILE A 410 4.01 -21.14 3.92
CA ILE A 410 3.93 -20.67 2.53
C ILE A 410 4.93 -21.41 1.63
N LYS A 411 4.55 -21.59 0.37
CA LYS A 411 5.42 -22.00 -0.74
C LYS A 411 5.41 -20.95 -1.83
N VAL A 412 6.58 -20.63 -2.36
CA VAL A 412 6.72 -19.90 -3.62
C VAL A 412 6.43 -20.88 -4.77
N ILE A 413 5.45 -20.56 -5.61
CA ILE A 413 5.08 -21.36 -6.79
C ILE A 413 5.75 -20.83 -8.04
N PHE A 414 5.87 -19.51 -8.10
CA PHE A 414 6.42 -18.81 -9.25
C PHE A 414 7.20 -17.61 -8.74
N ALA A 415 8.51 -17.60 -9.00
CA ALA A 415 9.35 -16.42 -8.90
C ALA A 415 9.23 -15.63 -10.22
N GLY A 416 9.37 -14.31 -10.16
CA GLY A 416 9.31 -13.45 -11.33
C GLY A 416 10.43 -13.69 -12.35
N ASP A 417 10.69 -12.70 -13.20
CA ASP A 417 11.71 -12.81 -14.25
C ASP A 417 13.14 -12.91 -13.64
N PRO A 418 14.06 -13.75 -14.15
CA PRO A 418 15.40 -13.88 -13.60
C PRO A 418 16.22 -12.57 -13.53
N PHE A 419 15.98 -11.61 -14.43
CA PHE A 419 16.66 -10.31 -14.42
C PHE A 419 16.09 -9.37 -13.37
N TRP A 420 14.79 -9.48 -13.09
CA TRP A 420 14.10 -8.71 -12.07
C TRP A 420 13.17 -9.65 -11.26
N PRO A 421 13.73 -10.45 -10.34
CA PRO A 421 13.00 -11.54 -9.67
C PRO A 421 11.72 -11.10 -8.98
N MET A 422 11.71 -9.86 -8.49
CA MET A 422 10.56 -9.23 -7.85
C MET A 422 9.79 -8.28 -8.77
N GLY A 423 10.28 -7.94 -9.96
CA GLY A 423 9.63 -6.98 -10.87
C GLY A 423 8.33 -7.50 -11.48
N ASN A 424 8.29 -8.81 -11.73
CA ASN A 424 7.07 -9.52 -12.12
C ASN A 424 6.34 -10.10 -10.90
N TYR A 425 5.05 -10.42 -11.08
CA TYR A 425 4.25 -11.03 -10.02
C TYR A 425 4.85 -12.34 -9.54
N THR A 426 5.22 -12.38 -8.27
CA THR A 426 5.59 -13.61 -7.55
C THR A 426 4.33 -14.22 -6.94
N LYS A 427 4.18 -15.54 -7.05
CA LYS A 427 2.98 -16.26 -6.57
C LYS A 427 3.29 -17.18 -5.41
N TYR A 428 2.43 -17.12 -4.41
CA TYR A 428 2.50 -17.85 -3.16
C TYR A 428 1.23 -18.69 -2.94
N ARG A 429 1.38 -19.82 -2.25
CA ARG A 429 0.25 -20.59 -1.71
C ARG A 429 0.56 -21.16 -0.34
N LEU A 430 -0.48 -21.64 0.33
CA LEU A 430 -0.35 -22.49 1.51
C LEU A 430 0.32 -23.83 1.14
N ALA A 431 1.22 -24.27 2.00
CA ALA A 431 2.05 -25.45 1.81
C ALA A 431 1.26 -26.77 1.95
N GLY A 432 0.10 -26.71 2.62
CA GLY A 432 -0.83 -27.80 2.85
C GLY A 432 -2.22 -27.25 3.22
N THR A 433 -3.16 -28.15 3.49
CA THR A 433 -4.56 -27.82 3.85
C THR A 433 -4.74 -27.44 5.32
N SER A 434 -3.73 -27.68 6.15
CA SER A 434 -3.67 -27.28 7.56
C SER A 434 -2.48 -26.37 7.79
N LEU A 435 -2.67 -25.33 8.59
CA LEU A 435 -1.58 -24.47 9.07
C LEU A 435 -0.72 -25.18 10.13
N HIS A 436 -1.29 -26.13 10.89
CA HIS A 436 -0.57 -26.78 11.98
C HIS A 436 0.48 -27.77 11.45
N GLN A 437 1.72 -27.60 11.88
CA GLN A 437 2.85 -28.46 11.53
C GLN A 437 3.20 -29.42 12.67
N PRO A 438 3.68 -30.64 12.36
CA PRO A 438 4.31 -31.50 13.35
C PRO A 438 5.52 -30.82 13.99
N PHE A 439 5.76 -31.06 15.28
CA PHE A 439 6.87 -30.44 16.03
C PHE A 439 8.24 -30.62 15.37
N GLY A 440 8.51 -31.80 14.80
CA GLY A 440 9.78 -32.09 14.10
C GLY A 440 9.97 -31.32 12.79
N GLU A 441 8.92 -30.73 12.24
CA GLU A 441 9.00 -29.86 11.06
C GLU A 441 9.18 -28.39 11.42
N LEU A 442 9.04 -28.00 12.68
CA LEU A 442 9.23 -26.61 13.12
C LEU A 442 10.71 -26.21 13.15
N LEU A 443 10.97 -24.91 13.11
CA LEU A 443 12.33 -24.38 13.28
C LEU A 443 12.84 -24.75 14.69
N PRO A 444 14.03 -25.36 14.83
CA PRO A 444 14.55 -25.75 16.15
C PRO A 444 14.68 -24.56 17.10
N ARG A 445 14.43 -24.77 18.40
CA ARG A 445 14.33 -23.70 19.41
C ARG A 445 15.46 -22.67 19.38
N ILE A 446 16.72 -23.10 19.25
CA ILE A 446 17.88 -22.18 19.23
C ILE A 446 17.81 -21.27 18.00
N ALA A 447 17.54 -21.84 16.82
CA ALA A 447 17.39 -21.09 15.59
C ALA A 447 16.15 -20.18 15.61
N PHE A 448 15.04 -20.68 16.18
CA PHE A 448 13.82 -19.92 16.39
C PHE A 448 14.06 -18.69 17.28
N ASN A 449 14.70 -18.85 18.44
CA ASN A 449 15.00 -17.73 19.34
C ASN A 449 15.89 -16.70 18.65
N LYS A 450 16.95 -17.14 17.95
CA LYS A 450 17.83 -16.25 17.18
C LYS A 450 17.03 -15.45 16.14
N TRP A 451 16.18 -16.12 15.37
CA TRP A 451 15.33 -15.48 14.35
C TRP A 451 14.35 -14.49 14.97
N PHE A 452 13.63 -14.88 16.03
CA PHE A 452 12.60 -14.05 16.65
C PHE A 452 13.20 -12.76 17.24
N TYR A 453 14.34 -12.87 17.95
CA TYR A 453 15.05 -11.69 18.46
C TYR A 453 15.65 -10.84 17.34
N GLY A 454 16.20 -11.47 16.29
CA GLY A 454 16.68 -10.75 15.11
C GLY A 454 15.58 -9.93 14.47
N LEU A 455 14.40 -10.53 14.28
CA LEU A 455 13.24 -9.89 13.65
C LEU A 455 12.71 -8.75 14.52
N PHE A 456 12.69 -8.94 15.84
CA PHE A 456 12.38 -7.85 16.77
C PHE A 456 13.34 -6.66 16.55
N PHE A 457 14.66 -6.88 16.49
CA PHE A 457 15.60 -5.78 16.29
C PHE A 457 15.53 -5.16 14.88
N SER A 458 15.20 -5.93 13.84
CA SER A 458 15.00 -5.37 12.50
C SER A 458 13.77 -4.48 12.41
N LEU A 459 12.74 -4.73 13.23
CA LEU A 459 11.54 -3.89 13.33
C LEU A 459 11.76 -2.70 14.28
N ALA A 460 12.36 -2.93 15.44
CA ALA A 460 12.58 -1.91 16.47
C ALA A 460 13.67 -0.91 16.09
N SER A 461 14.69 -1.35 15.33
CA SER A 461 15.83 -0.55 14.91
C SER A 461 16.31 -0.90 13.49
N PRO A 462 15.47 -0.67 12.45
CA PRO A 462 15.87 -0.81 11.05
C PRO A 462 17.17 -0.04 10.71
N PHE A 463 17.83 -0.45 9.64
CA PHE A 463 19.08 0.17 9.19
C PHE A 463 18.84 1.57 8.59
N ASN A 464 19.81 2.49 8.74
CA ASN A 464 19.71 3.82 8.13
C ASN A 464 19.69 3.69 6.60
N LEU A 465 18.73 4.36 5.97
CA LEU A 465 18.60 4.48 4.53
C LEU A 465 19.29 5.76 4.05
N ASP A 466 19.95 5.67 2.90
CA ASP A 466 20.34 6.84 2.13
C ASP A 466 19.10 7.39 1.41
N LEU A 467 18.61 8.55 1.86
CA LEU A 467 17.41 9.17 1.30
C LEU A 467 17.70 9.93 -0.01
N ASP A 468 18.97 10.16 -0.34
CA ASP A 468 19.36 10.81 -1.60
C ASP A 468 19.22 9.85 -2.80
N ASP A 469 19.39 8.54 -2.58
CA ASP A 469 19.14 7.50 -3.59
C ASP A 469 17.67 7.01 -3.58
N TRP A 470 16.77 7.90 -3.95
CA TRP A 470 15.32 7.65 -3.93
C TRP A 470 14.86 6.43 -4.73
N LYS A 471 15.66 5.94 -5.69
CA LYS A 471 15.34 4.82 -6.59
C LYS A 471 15.56 3.45 -5.95
N CYS A 472 16.31 3.38 -4.85
CA CYS A 472 16.69 2.13 -4.20
C CYS A 472 16.16 2.02 -2.76
N ILE A 473 15.35 2.98 -2.30
CA ILE A 473 14.86 3.01 -0.91
C ILE A 473 13.97 1.80 -0.63
N VAL A 474 14.39 1.00 0.36
CA VAL A 474 13.65 -0.16 0.88
C VAL A 474 12.98 0.23 2.20
N TYR A 475 11.65 0.33 2.20
CA TYR A 475 10.92 0.82 3.36
C TYR A 475 10.72 -0.23 4.46
N SER A 476 10.73 0.22 5.72
CA SER A 476 10.41 -0.58 6.92
C SER A 476 9.30 0.08 7.75
N PRO A 477 8.04 0.10 7.26
CA PRO A 477 6.92 0.85 7.86
C PRO A 477 6.27 0.15 9.06
N LEU A 478 6.61 -1.12 9.30
CA LEU A 478 5.93 -1.92 10.32
C LEU A 478 6.36 -1.50 11.72
N THR A 479 5.39 -1.39 12.62
CA THR A 479 5.61 -1.12 14.05
C THR A 479 5.65 -2.42 14.84
N LEU A 480 5.95 -2.33 16.13
CA LEU A 480 6.05 -3.50 17.01
C LEU A 480 4.73 -4.26 17.24
N THR A 481 3.59 -3.73 16.81
CA THR A 481 2.30 -4.47 16.87
C THR A 481 2.32 -5.76 16.07
N ILE A 482 3.08 -5.80 14.96
CA ILE A 482 3.13 -6.96 14.06
C ILE A 482 3.64 -8.23 14.77
N ILE A 483 4.44 -8.07 15.84
CA ILE A 483 4.97 -9.19 16.63
C ILE A 483 3.83 -9.96 17.31
N PHE A 484 2.80 -9.27 17.81
CA PHE A 484 1.67 -9.92 18.47
C PHE A 484 0.84 -10.71 17.46
N ARG A 485 0.68 -10.18 16.24
CA ARG A 485 0.04 -10.89 15.14
C ARG A 485 0.85 -12.12 14.71
N LEU A 486 2.16 -11.97 14.64
CA LEU A 486 3.09 -13.06 14.33
C LEU A 486 3.03 -14.18 15.38
N ILE A 487 3.01 -13.84 16.67
CA ILE A 487 2.88 -14.83 17.77
C ILE A 487 1.58 -15.63 17.62
N ALA A 488 0.45 -14.95 17.38
CA ALA A 488 -0.82 -15.63 17.16
C ALA A 488 -0.75 -16.59 15.96
N HIS A 489 -0.10 -16.17 14.86
CA HIS A 489 0.13 -17.01 13.69
C HIS A 489 1.04 -18.21 13.99
N LEU A 490 2.20 -18.01 14.62
CA LEU A 490 3.14 -19.07 15.00
C LEU A 490 2.47 -20.13 15.88
N ARG A 491 1.56 -19.73 16.77
CA ARG A 491 0.79 -20.69 17.56
C ARG A 491 -0.11 -21.58 16.69
N LEU A 492 -0.75 -21.02 15.66
CA LEU A 492 -1.55 -21.78 14.70
C LEU A 492 -0.69 -22.76 13.90
N LEU A 493 0.59 -22.41 13.68
CA LEU A 493 1.57 -23.30 13.05
C LEU A 493 2.03 -24.46 13.93
N GLY A 494 1.73 -24.44 15.24
CA GLY A 494 2.11 -25.49 16.18
C GLY A 494 3.31 -25.15 17.08
N TYR A 495 3.85 -23.92 17.02
CA TYR A 495 4.93 -23.50 17.93
C TYR A 495 4.43 -23.54 19.40
N PRO A 496 5.23 -24.12 20.33
CA PRO A 496 4.81 -24.23 21.72
C PRO A 496 4.60 -22.87 22.39
N SER A 497 3.48 -22.70 23.11
CA SER A 497 3.17 -21.45 23.81
C SER A 497 4.30 -20.96 24.72
N HIS A 498 4.98 -21.88 25.42
CA HIS A 498 6.08 -21.52 26.32
C HIS A 498 7.31 -20.94 25.58
N TRP A 499 7.60 -21.36 24.33
CA TRP A 499 8.66 -20.73 23.54
C TRP A 499 8.31 -19.30 23.17
N LEU A 500 7.06 -19.09 22.72
CA LEU A 500 6.56 -17.78 22.31
C LEU A 500 6.50 -16.80 23.50
N SER A 501 5.99 -17.26 24.65
CA SER A 501 5.91 -16.44 25.86
C SER A 501 7.29 -16.10 26.42
N GLU A 502 8.22 -17.06 26.46
CA GLU A 502 9.59 -16.82 26.93
C GLU A 502 10.32 -15.78 26.08
N CYS A 503 10.24 -15.87 24.75
CA CYS A 503 10.85 -14.89 23.87
C CYS A 503 10.27 -13.49 24.08
N LEU A 504 8.94 -13.38 24.17
CA LEU A 504 8.27 -12.10 24.38
C LEU A 504 8.60 -11.50 25.77
N ILE A 505 8.59 -12.32 26.83
CA ILE A 505 8.96 -11.89 28.19
C ILE A 505 10.43 -11.47 28.23
N ALA A 506 11.34 -12.19 27.57
CA ALA A 506 12.75 -11.80 27.51
C ALA A 506 12.96 -10.41 26.89
N ILE A 507 12.15 -10.03 25.89
CA ILE A 507 12.16 -8.67 25.32
C ILE A 507 11.60 -7.65 26.32
N ILE A 508 10.45 -7.93 26.93
CA ILE A 508 9.76 -7.05 27.88
C ILE A 508 10.61 -6.82 29.17
N GLU A 509 11.41 -7.80 29.56
CA GLU A 509 12.21 -7.76 30.79
C GLU A 509 13.69 -7.39 30.58
N ASP A 510 14.11 -7.04 29.35
CA ASP A 510 15.52 -6.74 29.01
C ASP A 510 16.48 -7.90 29.32
N LYS A 511 16.06 -9.12 28.99
CA LYS A 511 16.81 -10.37 29.23
C LYS A 511 17.26 -11.08 27.96
N VAL A 512 17.15 -10.44 26.79
CA VAL A 512 17.55 -11.03 25.51
C VAL A 512 19.05 -11.30 25.49
N THR A 513 19.41 -12.57 25.30
CA THR A 513 20.78 -13.02 25.04
C THR A 513 20.76 -13.86 23.77
N SER A 514 21.52 -13.46 22.75
CA SER A 514 21.42 -14.05 21.42
C SER A 514 22.71 -13.89 20.60
N THR A 515 22.81 -14.66 19.51
CA THR A 515 23.84 -14.57 18.48
C THR A 515 23.38 -13.77 17.26
N CYS A 516 22.17 -13.20 17.29
CA CYS A 516 21.71 -12.23 16.29
C CYS A 516 22.29 -10.82 16.54
N ARG A 517 22.15 -9.92 15.57
CA ARG A 517 22.43 -8.49 15.69
C ARG A 517 21.35 -7.68 14.96
N PRO A 518 21.14 -6.41 15.33
CA PRO A 518 20.39 -5.49 14.48
C PRO A 518 20.98 -5.47 13.06
N PRO A 519 20.17 -5.14 12.03
CA PRO A 519 20.64 -5.12 10.64
C PRO A 519 21.91 -4.28 10.44
N ARG A 520 22.74 -4.64 9.46
CA ARG A 520 24.00 -3.94 9.12
C ARG A 520 23.99 -3.32 7.73
N SER A 521 22.91 -3.53 6.99
CA SER A 521 22.74 -3.19 5.59
C SER A 521 21.25 -3.16 5.24
N SER A 522 20.92 -2.41 4.20
CA SER A 522 19.61 -2.42 3.56
C SER A 522 19.80 -2.40 2.04
N PRO A 523 19.35 -3.44 1.29
CA PRO A 523 18.78 -4.70 1.77
C PRO A 523 19.75 -5.55 2.59
N SER A 524 19.22 -6.44 3.43
CA SER A 524 20.04 -7.41 4.17
C SER A 524 20.26 -8.66 3.34
N SER A 525 21.51 -9.09 3.19
CA SER A 525 21.85 -10.27 2.42
C SER A 525 21.49 -11.57 3.14
N ILE A 526 21.27 -12.65 2.38
CA ILE A 526 21.05 -14.00 2.92
C ILE A 526 22.23 -14.44 3.82
N ALA A 527 23.46 -14.06 3.46
CA ALA A 527 24.67 -14.37 4.22
C ALA A 527 24.65 -13.68 5.60
N GLU A 528 24.22 -12.42 5.67
CA GLU A 528 24.08 -11.70 6.94
C GLU A 528 22.99 -12.30 7.83
N VAL A 529 21.85 -12.70 7.25
CA VAL A 529 20.77 -13.37 8.01
C VAL A 529 21.27 -14.69 8.62
N LYS A 530 22.08 -15.46 7.88
CA LYS A 530 22.64 -16.73 8.35
C LYS A 530 23.77 -16.54 9.38
N LYS A 531 24.48 -15.42 9.34
CA LYS A 531 25.65 -15.14 10.20
C LYS A 531 25.33 -15.33 11.67
N GLU A 532 26.22 -16.00 12.39
CA GLU A 532 26.18 -16.14 13.84
C GLU A 532 27.26 -15.27 14.46
N HIS A 533 26.84 -14.35 15.33
CA HIS A 533 27.76 -13.53 16.11
C HIS A 533 28.05 -14.18 17.45
N SER A 534 29.05 -13.65 18.17
CA SER A 534 29.29 -14.03 19.55
C SER A 534 28.04 -13.82 20.42
N LEU A 535 27.79 -14.75 21.33
CA LEU A 535 26.67 -14.69 22.26
C LEU A 535 26.81 -13.43 23.13
N LYS A 536 25.76 -12.60 23.18
CA LYS A 536 25.78 -11.33 23.90
C LYS A 536 24.38 -10.98 24.46
N LYS A 537 24.34 -10.31 25.62
CA LYS A 537 23.13 -9.63 26.11
C LYS A 537 22.83 -8.44 25.19
N LEU A 538 21.68 -8.46 24.54
CA LEU A 538 21.23 -7.37 23.67
C LEU A 538 20.19 -6.56 24.42
N CYS A 539 20.49 -5.28 24.68
CA CYS A 539 19.60 -4.41 25.42
C CYS A 539 18.33 -4.11 24.62
N THR A 540 17.16 -4.36 25.22
CA THR A 540 15.83 -4.05 24.70
C THR A 540 15.13 -2.96 25.52
N ALA A 541 15.78 -2.44 26.56
CA ALA A 541 15.22 -1.42 27.46
C ALA A 541 14.57 -0.20 26.77
N PRO A 542 15.09 0.33 25.64
CA PRO A 542 14.42 1.43 24.94
C PRO A 542 13.00 1.11 24.47
N PHE A 543 12.70 -0.15 24.20
CA PHE A 543 11.43 -0.62 23.62
C PHE A 543 10.54 -1.35 24.62
N LYS A 544 11.08 -1.71 25.79
CA LYS A 544 10.43 -2.65 26.71
C LYS A 544 9.07 -2.17 27.21
N VAL A 545 8.92 -0.85 27.41
CA VAL A 545 7.67 -0.25 27.92
C VAL A 545 6.58 -0.25 26.86
N GLU A 546 6.95 0.05 25.60
CA GLU A 546 6.05 -0.12 24.46
C GLU A 546 5.62 -1.58 24.35
N MET A 547 6.57 -2.52 24.36
CA MET A 547 6.26 -3.96 24.27
C MET A 547 5.37 -4.45 25.43
N GLY A 548 5.59 -3.99 26.66
CA GLY A 548 4.73 -4.31 27.80
C GLY A 548 3.32 -3.76 27.64
N THR A 549 3.19 -2.51 27.19
CA THR A 549 1.88 -1.88 26.92
C THR A 549 1.15 -2.57 25.78
N LEU A 550 1.85 -2.90 24.70
CA LEU A 550 1.28 -3.65 23.58
C LEU A 550 0.87 -5.06 24.02
N ALA A 551 1.65 -5.74 24.86
CA ALA A 551 1.27 -7.04 25.42
C ALA A 551 -0.03 -6.97 26.23
N ARG A 552 -0.24 -5.87 26.97
CA ARG A 552 -1.51 -5.62 27.66
C ARG A 552 -2.67 -5.35 26.69
N ILE A 553 -2.44 -4.56 25.63
CA ILE A 553 -3.47 -4.22 24.63
C ILE A 553 -3.87 -5.46 23.82
N PHE A 554 -2.88 -6.23 23.37
CA PHE A 554 -3.05 -7.40 22.51
C PHE A 554 -3.24 -8.72 23.26
N GLU A 555 -3.33 -8.70 24.60
CA GLU A 555 -3.61 -9.90 25.41
C GLU A 555 -4.77 -10.75 24.85
N PRO A 556 -5.91 -10.19 24.40
CA PRO A 556 -6.99 -10.99 23.83
C PRO A 556 -6.64 -11.77 22.56
N LEU A 557 -5.60 -11.35 21.82
CA LEU A 557 -5.10 -12.08 20.65
C LEU A 557 -4.04 -13.12 21.01
N LEU A 558 -3.46 -13.04 22.21
CA LEU A 558 -2.42 -13.96 22.64
C LEU A 558 -3.03 -15.31 23.03
N PRO A 559 -2.48 -16.43 22.53
CA PRO A 559 -3.02 -17.75 22.81
C PRO A 559 -2.56 -18.33 24.16
N PHE A 560 -2.02 -17.48 25.03
CA PHE A 560 -1.49 -17.81 26.35
C PHE A 560 -1.46 -16.55 27.22
N ALA A 561 -1.48 -16.73 28.54
CA ALA A 561 -1.29 -15.64 29.49
C ALA A 561 0.19 -15.27 29.63
N LEU A 562 0.46 -13.99 29.87
CA LEU A 562 1.79 -13.48 30.18
C LEU A 562 1.82 -13.00 31.63
N THR A 563 2.86 -13.38 32.36
CA THR A 563 3.09 -12.95 33.74
C THR A 563 4.42 -12.21 33.83
N SER A 564 4.38 -10.88 33.93
CA SER A 564 5.55 -10.04 34.17
C SER A 564 5.11 -8.71 34.82
N GLU A 565 5.87 -8.23 35.80
CA GLU A 565 5.64 -6.93 36.44
C GLU A 565 5.89 -5.75 35.47
N ALA A 566 6.60 -5.99 34.37
CA ALA A 566 6.84 -5.00 33.33
C ALA A 566 5.64 -4.81 32.37
N ILE A 567 4.60 -5.65 32.49
CA ILE A 567 3.34 -5.46 31.78
C ILE A 567 2.42 -4.59 32.67
N PRO A 568 1.97 -3.41 32.20
CA PRO A 568 1.16 -2.51 33.00
C PRO A 568 -0.17 -3.15 33.40
N ALA A 569 -0.83 -2.66 34.44
CA ALA A 569 -2.14 -3.14 34.84
C ALA A 569 -3.24 -2.78 33.81
N ASP A 570 -4.36 -3.51 33.84
CA ASP A 570 -5.51 -3.29 32.94
C ASP A 570 -6.05 -1.86 33.00
N ASP A 571 -5.99 -1.26 34.17
CA ASP A 571 -6.55 0.04 34.48
C ASP A 571 -5.55 1.19 34.31
N ASP A 572 -4.33 0.90 33.88
CA ASP A 572 -3.21 1.84 33.79
C ASP A 572 -2.93 2.34 32.36
N VAL A 573 -3.62 1.84 31.32
CA VAL A 573 -3.36 2.25 29.92
C VAL A 573 -4.30 3.37 29.47
N TYR A 574 -3.72 4.47 28.97
CA TYR A 574 -4.43 5.66 28.50
C TYR A 574 -3.91 6.14 27.15
N HIS A 575 -4.75 6.84 26.40
CA HIS A 575 -4.37 7.51 25.17
C HIS A 575 -3.78 8.87 25.51
N TYR A 576 -2.51 9.07 25.20
CA TYR A 576 -1.79 10.33 25.43
C TYR A 576 -1.57 11.08 24.12
N THR A 577 -1.55 12.41 24.21
CA THR A 577 -1.20 13.31 23.13
C THR A 577 -0.02 14.18 23.56
N PHE A 578 0.93 14.40 22.67
CA PHE A 578 2.14 15.20 22.86
C PHE A 578 2.16 16.32 21.82
N HIS A 579 2.08 17.57 22.27
CA HIS A 579 2.17 18.73 21.40
C HIS A 579 3.64 19.09 21.11
N LEU A 580 4.01 19.16 19.82
CA LEU A 580 5.40 19.32 19.37
C LEU A 580 5.52 20.51 18.38
N PRO A 581 5.48 21.75 18.89
CA PRO A 581 5.27 22.96 18.06
C PRO A 581 6.41 23.28 17.10
N SER A 582 7.62 22.82 17.41
CA SER A 582 8.87 23.08 16.68
C SER A 582 9.00 22.31 15.36
N HIS A 583 7.97 21.57 14.94
CA HIS A 583 7.93 20.92 13.63
C HIS A 583 7.66 21.94 12.51
N GLU A 584 8.59 22.07 11.56
CA GLU A 584 8.39 22.85 10.33
C GLU A 584 7.98 21.95 9.16
N LYS A 585 6.98 22.38 8.38
CA LYS A 585 6.58 21.68 7.17
C LYS A 585 7.56 22.00 6.04
N ASN A 586 8.56 21.15 5.84
CA ASN A 586 9.46 21.22 4.68
C ASN A 586 9.34 19.96 3.81
N ARG A 587 10.02 19.94 2.66
CA ARG A 587 9.96 18.84 1.67
C ARG A 587 10.39 17.49 2.27
N GLU A 588 11.44 17.49 3.09
CA GLU A 588 11.97 16.30 3.77
C GLU A 588 10.98 15.76 4.81
N ASN A 589 10.30 16.65 5.53
CA ASN A 589 9.34 16.33 6.58
C ASN A 589 7.95 15.93 6.03
N ALA A 590 7.57 16.41 4.84
CA ALA A 590 6.31 16.03 4.19
C ALA A 590 6.28 14.55 3.76
N ALA A 591 7.43 14.00 3.35
CA ALA A 591 7.59 12.57 3.05
C ALA A 591 7.83 11.71 4.32
N ALA A 592 8.08 12.34 5.47
CA ALA A 592 8.46 11.66 6.72
C ALA A 592 7.28 11.03 7.48
N SER A 593 6.04 11.45 7.21
CA SER A 593 4.88 11.14 8.07
C SER A 593 4.56 9.65 8.22
N ALA A 594 5.10 8.79 7.34
CA ALA A 594 4.91 7.34 7.40
C ALA A 594 5.98 6.58 8.22
N TYR A 595 7.07 7.23 8.63
CA TYR A 595 8.23 6.57 9.27
C TYR A 595 8.62 7.27 10.57
N LEU A 596 7.66 7.42 11.48
CA LEU A 596 7.85 8.21 12.69
C LEU A 596 7.83 7.35 13.95
N ALA A 597 8.70 7.70 14.89
CA ALA A 597 8.67 7.22 16.26
C ALA A 597 8.79 8.38 17.23
N LEU A 598 8.11 8.25 18.37
CA LEU A 598 8.23 9.19 19.49
C LEU A 598 9.37 8.75 20.40
N GLY A 599 10.41 9.57 20.50
CA GLY A 599 11.55 9.33 21.36
C GLY A 599 11.47 10.13 22.66
N PHE A 600 11.91 9.52 23.76
CA PHE A 600 12.02 10.13 25.08
C PHE A 600 13.43 9.98 25.60
N TRP A 601 14.04 11.06 26.08
CA TRP A 601 15.39 10.98 26.65
C TRP A 601 15.59 11.86 27.87
N ASP A 602 16.51 11.43 28.73
CA ASP A 602 16.94 12.17 29.91
C ASP A 602 18.37 12.68 29.72
N ILE A 603 18.49 14.00 29.66
CA ILE A 603 19.75 14.72 29.40
C ILE A 603 20.84 14.38 30.41
N ARG A 604 20.49 13.96 31.63
CA ARG A 604 21.44 13.61 32.70
C ARG A 604 22.24 12.35 32.38
N PHE A 605 21.73 11.48 31.52
CA PHE A 605 22.39 10.24 31.12
C PHE A 605 23.07 10.35 29.76
N VAL A 606 22.91 11.46 29.02
CA VAL A 606 23.43 11.60 27.65
C VAL A 606 24.96 11.60 27.66
N PRO A 607 25.62 10.65 26.95
CA PRO A 607 27.07 10.57 26.87
C PRO A 607 27.63 11.68 25.98
N ARG A 608 28.97 11.83 25.95
CA ARG A 608 29.66 12.93 25.25
C ARG A 608 29.22 13.14 23.79
N LEU A 609 29.16 12.07 22.99
CA LEU A 609 28.68 12.14 21.60
C LEU A 609 27.17 11.93 21.47
N GLY A 610 26.50 11.62 22.58
CA GLY A 610 25.08 11.29 22.62
C GLY A 610 24.21 12.43 22.13
N ILE A 611 24.55 13.70 22.39
CA ILE A 611 23.72 14.82 21.92
C ILE A 611 23.73 14.96 20.39
N ILE A 612 24.87 14.66 19.75
CA ILE A 612 25.01 14.70 18.29
C ILE A 612 24.24 13.52 17.67
N ALA A 613 24.40 12.33 18.25
CA ALA A 613 23.68 11.15 17.80
C ALA A 613 22.16 11.28 18.02
N LEU A 614 21.70 11.86 19.13
CA LEU A 614 20.29 12.21 19.32
C LEU A 614 19.76 13.14 18.22
N GLN A 615 20.59 13.98 17.60
CA GLN A 615 20.11 14.85 16.52
C GLN A 615 20.10 14.14 15.16
N HIS A 616 21.15 13.36 14.86
CA HIS A 616 21.48 12.94 13.50
C HIS A 616 21.49 11.43 13.27
N ASP A 617 21.67 10.62 14.31
CA ASP A 617 21.72 9.16 14.19
C ASP A 617 21.36 8.49 15.53
N LEU A 618 20.08 8.49 15.86
CA LEU A 618 19.59 7.86 17.09
C LEU A 618 19.93 6.36 17.13
N ARG A 619 20.12 5.73 15.96
CA ARG A 619 20.40 4.30 15.85
C ARG A 619 21.67 3.89 16.58
N ALA A 620 22.73 4.70 16.52
CA ALA A 620 23.97 4.44 17.24
C ALA A 620 23.75 4.28 18.76
N LEU A 621 22.72 4.95 19.31
CA LEU A 621 22.31 4.87 20.71
C LEU A 621 21.27 3.76 20.98
N LEU A 622 20.67 3.17 19.94
CA LEU A 622 19.64 2.10 20.01
C LEU A 622 20.17 0.68 19.71
N ASP A 623 21.20 0.56 18.87
CA ASP A 623 21.88 -0.69 18.57
C ASP A 623 22.87 -1.13 19.69
N PRO A 624 22.57 -2.20 20.46
CA PRO A 624 23.36 -2.60 21.65
C PRO A 624 24.74 -3.19 21.32
N SER A 625 25.08 -3.27 20.04
CA SER A 625 26.35 -3.79 19.51
C SER A 625 27.13 -2.76 18.70
N TRP A 626 26.62 -1.54 18.55
CA TRP A 626 27.26 -0.49 17.76
C TRP A 626 28.67 -0.17 18.23
N GLY A 627 28.83 0.05 19.54
CA GLY A 627 30.11 0.33 20.19
C GLY A 627 31.19 -0.74 19.97
N ASP A 628 30.78 -2.00 19.83
CA ASP A 628 31.72 -3.11 19.75
C ASP A 628 32.04 -3.51 18.30
N GLU A 629 31.08 -3.34 17.39
CA GLU A 629 31.13 -3.89 16.04
C GLU A 629 31.16 -2.83 14.93
N VAL A 630 30.80 -1.58 15.21
CA VAL A 630 30.68 -0.51 14.19
C VAL A 630 31.57 0.68 14.52
N ASP A 631 31.35 1.33 15.67
CA ASP A 631 32.08 2.54 16.07
C ASP A 631 32.40 2.51 17.57
N ARG A 632 33.70 2.40 17.88
CA ARG A 632 34.21 2.31 19.26
C ARG A 632 33.98 3.57 20.08
N ASP A 633 33.70 4.71 19.45
CA ASP A 633 33.40 5.95 20.17
C ASP A 633 32.05 5.90 20.92
N PHE A 634 31.20 4.93 20.58
CA PHE A 634 29.93 4.61 21.24
C PHE A 634 30.04 3.45 22.25
N GLN A 635 31.26 3.01 22.57
CA GLN A 635 31.50 1.95 23.54
C GLN A 635 31.56 2.48 24.99
N GLY A 636 31.19 1.64 25.94
CA GLY A 636 31.46 1.84 27.36
C GLY A 636 30.21 2.07 28.22
N PRO A 637 30.39 2.09 29.55
CA PRO A 637 29.30 2.00 30.52
C PRO A 637 28.35 3.20 30.49
N ALA A 638 28.80 4.36 29.99
CA ALA A 638 27.94 5.54 29.84
C ALA A 638 26.86 5.33 28.77
N TYR A 639 27.21 4.75 27.61
CA TYR A 639 26.27 4.45 26.54
C TYR A 639 25.32 3.31 26.91
N GLU A 640 25.83 2.29 27.60
CA GLU A 640 25.00 1.19 28.15
C GLU A 640 23.97 1.75 29.15
N LYS A 641 24.42 2.57 30.11
CA LYS A 641 23.54 3.19 31.11
C LYS A 641 22.51 4.14 30.48
N PHE A 642 22.89 4.90 29.45
CA PHE A 642 21.97 5.75 28.71
C PHE A 642 20.87 4.93 28.03
N ARG A 643 21.24 3.85 27.34
CA ARG A 643 20.31 2.95 26.67
C ARG A 643 19.38 2.23 27.64
N GLU A 644 19.89 1.83 28.80
CA GLU A 644 19.11 1.09 29.81
C GLU A 644 18.12 1.98 30.59
N LYS A 645 18.43 3.26 30.79
CA LYS A 645 17.69 4.12 31.72
C LYS A 645 17.26 5.49 31.17
N GLY A 646 17.97 5.99 30.17
CA GLY A 646 17.87 7.37 29.70
C GLY A 646 17.26 7.53 28.32
N LEU A 647 16.86 6.46 27.65
CA LEU A 647 16.27 6.48 26.30
C LEU A 647 15.10 5.50 26.19
N PHE A 648 13.97 5.98 25.67
CA PHE A 648 12.81 5.15 25.30
C PHE A 648 12.30 5.56 23.92
N LEU A 649 11.80 4.58 23.17
CA LEU A 649 11.21 4.80 21.85
C LEU A 649 9.79 4.21 21.80
N TRP A 650 8.91 4.87 21.06
CA TRP A 650 7.56 4.43 20.79
C TRP A 650 7.28 4.46 19.29
N SER A 651 7.16 3.29 18.66
CA SER A 651 6.87 3.15 17.22
C SER A 651 5.38 3.27 16.89
N THR A 652 4.51 2.90 17.83
CA THR A 652 3.06 2.87 17.66
C THR A 652 2.40 4.22 17.94
N ILE A 653 2.56 5.14 16.98
CA ILE A 653 2.05 6.51 17.11
C ILE A 653 1.10 6.89 15.96
N THR A 654 0.28 7.90 16.21
CA THR A 654 -0.40 8.68 15.16
C THR A 654 0.12 10.11 15.20
N TRP A 655 0.46 10.66 14.04
CA TRP A 655 0.93 12.04 13.89
C TRP A 655 -0.10 12.90 13.15
N ASP A 656 -0.53 13.97 13.79
CA ASP A 656 -1.32 15.04 13.18
C ASP A 656 -0.39 16.22 12.87
N GLY A 657 0.05 16.32 11.62
CA GLY A 657 0.97 17.37 11.19
C GLY A 657 0.38 18.78 11.18
N GLU A 658 -0.95 18.92 11.16
CA GLU A 658 -1.63 20.22 11.23
C GLU A 658 -1.68 20.73 12.67
N LYS A 659 -2.08 19.86 13.60
CA LYS A 659 -2.08 20.18 15.04
C LYS A 659 -0.69 20.10 15.67
N LYS A 660 0.27 19.51 14.96
CA LYS A 660 1.61 19.16 15.45
C LYS A 660 1.53 18.29 16.70
N GLU A 661 0.70 17.27 16.66
CA GLU A 661 0.42 16.40 17.80
C GLU A 661 0.75 14.94 17.48
N ALA A 662 1.61 14.34 18.29
CA ALA A 662 1.82 12.89 18.30
C ALA A 662 0.92 12.26 19.35
N SER A 663 0.35 11.10 19.07
CA SER A 663 -0.51 10.39 20.04
C SER A 663 -0.25 8.90 20.06
N ALA A 664 -0.39 8.30 21.24
CA ALA A 664 -0.08 6.90 21.49
C ALA A 664 -0.83 6.37 22.73
N TRP A 665 -1.02 5.05 22.79
CA TRP A 665 -1.48 4.38 24.00
C TRP A 665 -0.29 4.03 24.89
N MET A 666 -0.27 4.52 26.13
CA MET A 666 0.85 4.34 27.07
C MET A 666 0.32 4.04 28.47
N SER A 667 1.15 3.43 29.31
CA SER A 667 0.82 3.27 30.72
C SER A 667 0.98 4.60 31.47
N LYS A 668 0.05 4.93 32.37
CA LYS A 668 0.09 6.16 33.16
C LYS A 668 1.30 6.16 34.09
N SER A 669 1.60 5.02 34.71
CA SER A 669 2.83 4.82 35.51
C SER A 669 4.11 5.24 34.77
N PHE A 670 4.22 4.93 33.47
CA PHE A 670 5.37 5.32 32.66
C PHE A 670 5.40 6.82 32.39
N VAL A 671 4.29 7.40 31.95
CA VAL A 671 4.22 8.83 31.63
C VAL A 671 4.48 9.69 32.87
N ASP A 672 3.94 9.31 34.03
CA ASP A 672 4.22 9.98 35.30
C ASP A 672 5.71 9.94 35.63
N SER A 673 6.36 8.78 35.44
CA SER A 673 7.81 8.63 35.63
C SER A 673 8.61 9.55 34.68
N LEU A 674 8.19 9.72 33.42
CA LEU A 674 8.85 10.64 32.49
C LEU A 674 8.75 12.10 32.98
N VAL A 675 7.59 12.50 33.48
CA VAL A 675 7.31 13.85 34.02
C VAL A 675 8.07 14.13 35.32
N GLU A 676 8.16 13.15 36.22
CA GLU A 676 8.92 13.24 37.47
C GLU A 676 10.42 13.34 37.21
N ASN A 677 10.92 12.55 36.26
CA ASN A 677 12.34 12.51 35.91
C ASN A 677 12.75 13.56 34.87
N LYS A 678 11.84 14.46 34.47
CA LYS A 678 12.08 15.58 33.54
C LYS A 678 12.63 15.13 32.18
N PHE A 679 12.12 14.03 31.64
CA PHE A 679 12.44 13.58 30.29
C PHE A 679 12.01 14.63 29.25
N HIS A 680 12.71 14.66 28.14
CA HIS A 680 12.34 15.39 26.93
C HIS A 680 11.69 14.44 25.93
N CYS A 681 10.90 14.97 25.00
CA CYS A 681 10.32 14.19 23.92
C CYS A 681 10.49 14.85 22.55
N GLY A 682 10.54 14.03 21.50
CA GLY A 682 10.66 14.50 20.12
C GLY A 682 10.35 13.40 19.11
N LEU A 683 10.14 13.80 17.86
CA LEU A 683 9.87 12.87 16.77
C LEU A 683 11.14 12.55 15.99
N TYR A 684 11.31 11.26 15.73
CA TYR A 684 12.41 10.71 14.96
C TYR A 684 11.88 10.03 13.71
N ARG A 685 12.61 10.20 12.62
CA ARG A 685 12.48 9.33 11.46
C ARG A 685 13.03 7.95 11.79
N THR A 686 12.32 6.89 11.42
CA THR A 686 12.80 5.51 11.63
C THR A 686 13.58 4.96 10.45
N ASP A 687 13.54 5.63 9.29
CA ASP A 687 14.28 5.23 8.11
C ASP A 687 15.74 5.72 8.10
N ASN A 688 16.05 6.86 8.71
CA ASN A 688 17.44 7.35 8.82
C ASN A 688 17.83 7.81 10.24
N TRP A 689 16.93 7.69 11.23
CA TRP A 689 17.19 8.00 12.64
C TRP A 689 17.54 9.45 12.95
N THR A 690 17.16 10.38 12.08
CA THR A 690 17.29 11.82 12.34
C THR A 690 16.10 12.34 13.15
N SER A 691 16.35 13.31 14.02
CA SER A 691 15.29 14.05 14.70
C SER A 691 14.67 15.07 13.74
N ILE A 692 13.33 15.15 13.73
CA ILE A 692 12.58 16.11 12.89
C ILE A 692 12.62 17.52 13.49
N VAL A 693 12.95 17.61 14.76
CA VAL A 693 13.04 18.86 15.53
C VAL A 693 14.45 18.96 16.15
N PRO A 694 15.04 20.15 16.28
CA PRO A 694 16.29 20.29 17.02
C PRO A 694 16.14 19.78 18.46
N VAL A 695 16.99 18.85 18.87
CA VAL A 695 17.01 18.24 20.22
C VAL A 695 17.22 19.29 21.30
N THR A 696 17.89 20.40 20.97
CA THR A 696 18.10 21.56 21.84
C THR A 696 16.83 22.37 22.12
N THR A 697 15.81 22.23 21.26
CA THR A 697 14.51 22.89 21.38
C THR A 697 13.39 21.90 21.70
N ALA A 698 13.74 20.67 22.09
CA ALA A 698 12.77 19.64 22.43
C ALA A 698 12.04 20.02 23.72
N GLU A 699 10.73 19.76 23.73
CA GLU A 699 9.87 20.08 24.87
C GLU A 699 10.12 19.11 26.04
N ASN A 700 9.92 19.60 27.26
CA ASN A 700 9.84 18.71 28.42
C ASN A 700 8.53 17.93 28.35
N VAL A 701 8.54 16.65 28.70
CA VAL A 701 7.34 15.80 28.65
C VAL A 701 6.20 16.42 29.47
N ARG A 702 6.52 17.03 30.62
CA ARG A 702 5.56 17.72 31.49
C ARG A 702 4.73 18.77 30.75
N ASP A 703 5.35 19.51 29.85
CA ASP A 703 4.77 20.68 29.19
C ASP A 703 4.11 20.29 27.86
N ALA A 704 4.54 19.18 27.25
CA ALA A 704 4.00 18.67 25.99
C ALA A 704 2.81 17.71 26.15
N VAL A 705 2.70 16.98 27.26
CA VAL A 705 1.80 15.83 27.38
C VAL A 705 0.40 16.17 27.88
N LYS A 706 -0.60 15.53 27.27
CA LYS A 706 -2.00 15.54 27.71
C LYS A 706 -2.54 14.12 27.80
N MET A 707 -3.10 13.78 28.96
CA MET A 707 -3.81 12.51 29.15
C MET A 707 -5.21 12.59 28.55
N GLY A 708 -5.56 11.58 27.75
CA GLY A 708 -6.86 11.42 27.12
C GLY A 708 -7.66 10.27 27.73
N ARG A 709 -8.40 9.57 26.87
CA ARG A 709 -9.29 8.48 27.28
C ARG A 709 -8.51 7.26 27.77
N LYS A 710 -9.11 6.53 28.70
CA LYS A 710 -8.62 5.23 29.19
C LYS A 710 -8.87 4.12 28.18
N TRP A 711 -7.98 3.13 28.12
CA TRP A 711 -8.21 1.89 27.39
C TRP A 711 -9.26 1.07 28.15
N ASN A 712 -10.43 0.83 27.54
CA ASN A 712 -11.51 0.08 28.17
C ASN A 712 -11.74 -1.24 27.43
N ARG A 713 -11.54 -2.36 28.13
CA ARG A 713 -11.79 -3.71 27.60
C ARG A 713 -13.28 -4.02 27.48
N SER A 714 -14.11 -3.46 28.36
CA SER A 714 -15.53 -3.83 28.51
C SER A 714 -16.43 -3.39 27.37
N SER A 715 -16.04 -2.33 26.64
CA SER A 715 -16.74 -1.88 25.42
C SER A 715 -16.35 -2.69 24.18
N ASN A 716 -15.28 -3.49 24.23
CA ASN A 716 -14.72 -4.21 23.08
C ASN A 716 -14.85 -5.74 23.18
N LEU A 717 -15.30 -6.28 24.31
CA LEU A 717 -15.35 -7.74 24.61
C LEU A 717 -16.74 -8.38 24.49
N SER A 718 -17.76 -7.69 23.99
CA SER A 718 -19.06 -8.33 23.69
C SER A 718 -19.03 -9.08 22.36
N SER A 719 -18.07 -10.00 22.19
CA SER A 719 -18.01 -10.95 21.09
C SER A 719 -17.88 -12.37 21.63
N PRO A 720 -18.87 -13.25 21.44
CA PRO A 720 -18.74 -14.67 21.71
C PRO A 720 -18.18 -15.36 20.45
N VAL A 721 -16.86 -15.51 20.37
CA VAL A 721 -16.24 -16.41 19.38
C VAL A 721 -15.50 -17.52 20.11
N GLN A 722 -16.26 -18.45 20.64
CA GLN A 722 -15.85 -19.85 20.73
C GLN A 722 -16.54 -20.61 19.60
N LYS A 723 -15.77 -20.95 18.57
CA LYS A 723 -15.85 -22.22 17.84
C LYS A 723 -14.62 -22.43 16.99
#